data_AF-A0A5P9D8K6-F1
#
_entry.id   AF-A0A5P9D8K6-F1
#
_cell.length_a   1.000
_cell.length_b   1.000
_cell.length_c   1.000
_cell.angle_alpha   90.00
_cell.angle_beta   90.00
_cell.angle_gamma   90.00
#
_symmetry.space_group_name_H-M   'P 1'
#
loop_
_entity.id
_entity.type
_entity.pdbx_description
1 polymer ?
#
loop_
_entity_poly.entity_id
_entity_poly.type
_entity_poly.pdbx_seq_one_letter_code
_entity_poly.pdbx_strand_id
1 'polypeptide(L)'
;MRPLFYHFSFETLCVALLLFLVQVLPAQSAGALVTSFLEKVQVNELVPDADSYGVLRDDIPIVPALKAGETIGWVFLTSDFVSTTGYSGKPIHTMVGVDLNAIVTGVRLVKHSEPIVLIGIPDSKIRAVTEGYAGLDLKAEAASGGSAHELDIISGATVTIMVIDDSIVRSGLKVARALSLGGLVPELADEGPQREIDPDLEEVADWLTLTGDGSVRRMSLDIAQINTSFELQGDPRAIARPESGPETDTFIDMYLALADVPSIGLSLLGKAEYDNLKKRLKDGEHALVVMGRGRYSFKGSGYVRGGIFDRIQLIQDDISVRFFDKQQARIGAIAADGAPAFTEMDVFIIPADTEFDPAKDFRLQLLVQRAVGPIDKVFLTFDLGYQLPDRYLKPIAASANDTSTLQQSGLSDDQAAVQALWKRIWQDRQADIIVLAAAIGILTLVFFFQMQVTRHEKFTFWFRIGFLTFTLVWLGWMENAQLSVVNVMAFFSSLTTQFSWDAFLMDPLVFLLWFSVAAALLFWGRGAYCGWLCPFGALQELTNRLAKLCRIPQIEVPWGLHERIWPLKYMIFLGLFGLSLYSLDAAEHYAEIEPFKTAIILKFQRAWPFVLFAVALLVAGLFIERFYCRYLCPLGAALAIPARLRMFDWLKRYRECGNPCHRCAKECMVQAIHPEGNINPNECLNCLHCQVLYQHDQKCPVCIKKLAKRRRFEVQTGLRKPEESAKGAKPLPAE
;
A
#
# COMPACT_ATOMS: atom_id res chain seq x y z
N MET A 1 44.05 24.47 38.14
CA MET A 1 43.57 25.33 37.03
C MET A 1 44.05 24.75 35.70
N ARG A 2 43.20 23.96 35.03
CA ARG A 2 43.28 23.47 33.63
C ARG A 2 42.20 22.39 33.55
N PRO A 3 41.10 22.59 32.80
CA PRO A 3 41.11 22.29 31.37
C PRO A 3 40.21 23.23 30.54
N LEU A 4 40.79 23.97 29.60
CA LEU A 4 40.02 24.78 28.63
C LEU A 4 40.54 24.64 27.19
N PHE A 5 41.52 23.77 26.96
CA PHE A 5 42.21 23.67 25.66
C PHE A 5 41.78 22.49 24.77
N TYR A 6 40.87 21.61 25.20
CA TYR A 6 40.47 20.42 24.43
C TYR A 6 39.16 20.57 23.63
N HIS A 7 38.34 21.59 23.87
CA HIS A 7 37.09 21.77 23.11
C HIS A 7 37.27 22.49 21.77
N PHE A 8 38.29 23.34 21.62
CA PHE A 8 38.43 24.17 20.43
C PHE A 8 38.90 23.39 19.17
N SER A 9 39.58 22.25 19.35
CA SER A 9 40.07 21.42 18.24
C SER A 9 39.04 20.44 17.68
N PHE A 10 37.97 20.13 18.42
CA PHE A 10 36.93 19.19 17.95
C PHE A 10 35.86 19.91 17.11
N GLU A 11 35.47 21.12 17.50
CA GLU A 11 34.51 21.92 16.73
C GLU A 11 35.07 22.38 15.39
N THR A 12 36.35 22.73 15.33
CA THR A 12 37.02 23.11 14.07
C THR A 12 37.18 21.93 13.11
N LEU A 13 37.39 20.71 13.63
CA LEU A 13 37.44 19.49 12.81
C LEU A 13 36.05 19.10 12.27
N CYS A 14 35.00 19.25 13.07
CA CYS A 14 33.62 19.00 12.64
C CYS A 14 33.14 20.02 11.59
N VAL A 15 33.50 21.30 11.73
CA VAL A 15 33.16 22.35 10.76
C VAL A 15 33.94 22.17 9.46
N ALA A 16 35.20 21.75 9.52
CA ALA A 16 35.99 21.41 8.32
C ALA A 16 35.43 20.16 7.59
N LEU A 17 34.97 19.14 8.33
CA LEU A 17 34.30 17.97 7.73
C LEU A 17 32.95 18.33 7.10
N LEU A 18 32.16 19.21 7.75
CA LEU A 18 30.89 19.73 7.23
C LEU A 18 31.08 20.59 5.98
N LEU A 19 32.14 21.40 5.91
CA LEU A 19 32.44 22.21 4.73
C LEU A 19 33.00 21.38 3.55
N PHE A 20 33.65 20.24 3.83
CA PHE A 20 34.10 19.31 2.79
C PHE A 20 32.97 18.41 2.27
N LEU A 21 31.94 18.15 3.06
CA LEU A 21 30.72 17.40 2.66
C LEU A 21 29.72 18.22 1.83
N VAL A 22 29.85 19.55 1.81
CA VAL A 22 28.93 20.47 1.10
C VAL A 22 29.41 20.78 -0.33
N GLN A 23 30.61 20.38 -0.73
CA GLN A 23 31.14 20.63 -2.06
C GLN A 23 31.25 19.31 -2.83
N VAL A 24 30.48 19.22 -3.91
CA VAL A 24 30.44 18.15 -4.93
C VAL A 24 29.52 16.95 -4.62
N LEU A 25 28.22 17.18 -4.72
CA LEU A 25 27.30 16.19 -5.27
C LEU A 25 26.59 16.84 -6.47
N PRO A 26 26.78 16.35 -7.71
CA PRO A 26 25.93 16.78 -8.81
C PRO A 26 24.51 16.32 -8.47
N ALA A 27 23.55 17.23 -8.57
CA ALA A 27 22.14 16.89 -8.58
C ALA A 27 21.91 15.96 -9.78
N GLN A 28 21.77 14.65 -9.54
CA GLN A 28 21.23 13.76 -10.58
C GLN A 28 19.77 14.15 -10.76
N SER A 29 19.44 14.60 -11.97
CA SER A 29 18.08 14.69 -12.45
C SER A 29 17.39 13.34 -12.26
N ALA A 30 16.11 13.36 -11.88
CA ALA A 30 15.28 12.16 -11.87
C ALA A 30 15.30 11.54 -13.28
N GLY A 31 16.06 10.47 -13.47
CA GLY A 31 16.16 9.77 -14.75
C GLY A 31 14.86 9.06 -15.09
N ALA A 32 14.65 8.79 -16.39
CA ALA A 32 13.52 8.00 -16.88
C ALA A 32 13.39 6.67 -16.11
N LEU A 33 12.18 6.33 -15.63
CA LEU A 33 11.97 5.18 -14.74
C LEU A 33 12.31 3.87 -15.43
N VAL A 34 12.18 3.78 -16.76
CA VAL A 34 12.59 2.61 -17.56
C VAL A 34 14.00 2.12 -17.22
N THR A 35 14.94 3.03 -16.94
CA THR A 35 16.33 2.68 -16.59
C THR A 35 16.44 1.83 -15.33
N SER A 36 15.53 2.02 -14.37
CA SER A 36 15.49 1.25 -13.11
C SER A 36 15.00 -0.19 -13.28
N PHE A 37 14.46 -0.54 -14.46
CA PHE A 37 13.91 -1.86 -14.75
C PHE A 37 14.66 -2.64 -15.84
N LEU A 38 15.63 -2.03 -16.54
CA LEU A 38 16.39 -2.68 -17.61
C LEU A 38 17.10 -3.97 -17.16
N GLU A 39 17.62 -4.00 -15.93
CA GLU A 39 18.28 -5.19 -15.39
C GLU A 39 17.32 -6.32 -15.01
N LYS A 40 16.02 -6.01 -14.86
CA LYS A 40 15.01 -6.99 -14.41
C LYS A 40 14.44 -7.84 -15.54
N VAL A 41 14.59 -7.40 -16.79
CA VAL A 41 14.01 -8.06 -17.97
C VAL A 41 15.07 -8.19 -19.05
N GLN A 42 15.26 -9.39 -19.59
CA GLN A 42 16.17 -9.57 -20.73
C GLN A 42 15.59 -8.92 -21.98
N VAL A 43 16.43 -8.24 -22.77
CA VAL A 43 15.95 -7.50 -23.95
C VAL A 43 15.24 -8.41 -24.98
N ASN A 44 15.69 -9.66 -25.12
CA ASN A 44 15.09 -10.66 -26.01
C ASN A 44 13.66 -11.07 -25.61
N GLU A 45 13.26 -10.84 -24.37
CA GLU A 45 11.90 -11.08 -23.89
C GLU A 45 10.93 -9.98 -24.31
N LEU A 46 11.45 -8.78 -24.62
CA LEU A 46 10.67 -7.62 -25.05
C LEU A 46 10.76 -7.42 -26.56
N VAL A 47 11.93 -7.61 -27.16
CA VAL A 47 12.17 -7.52 -28.59
C VAL A 47 12.88 -8.80 -29.04
N PRO A 48 12.18 -9.76 -29.70
CA PRO A 48 12.80 -10.97 -30.21
C PRO A 48 14.02 -10.64 -31.09
N ASP A 49 15.04 -11.50 -31.04
CA ASP A 49 16.35 -11.33 -31.70
C ASP A 49 17.29 -10.24 -31.16
N ALA A 50 16.87 -9.43 -30.19
CA ALA A 50 17.77 -8.46 -29.58
C ALA A 50 18.77 -9.14 -28.63
N ASP A 51 20.02 -8.68 -28.65
CA ASP A 51 21.11 -9.19 -27.81
C ASP A 51 21.49 -8.22 -26.67
N SER A 52 21.19 -6.93 -26.82
CA SER A 52 21.55 -5.89 -25.84
C SER A 52 20.60 -4.69 -25.84
N TYR A 53 20.53 -3.99 -24.70
CA TYR A 53 19.94 -2.65 -24.61
C TYR A 53 20.98 -1.61 -25.05
N GLY A 54 20.54 -0.60 -25.79
CA GLY A 54 21.35 0.57 -26.13
C GLY A 54 21.25 1.67 -25.07
N VAL A 55 21.69 2.89 -25.44
CA VAL A 55 21.69 4.04 -24.54
C VAL A 55 20.30 4.69 -24.51
N LEU A 56 19.84 5.08 -23.32
CA LEU A 56 18.62 5.87 -23.14
C LEU A 56 18.70 7.12 -24.04
N ARG A 57 17.61 7.40 -24.75
CA ARG A 57 17.52 8.61 -25.56
C ARG A 57 17.34 9.86 -24.69
N ASP A 58 17.96 10.96 -25.11
CA ASP A 58 17.91 12.23 -24.39
C ASP A 58 16.59 12.99 -24.58
N ASP A 59 15.86 12.71 -25.68
CA ASP A 59 14.63 13.40 -26.07
C ASP A 59 13.35 12.76 -25.53
N ILE A 60 13.34 11.42 -25.36
CA ILE A 60 12.16 10.66 -24.97
C ILE A 60 12.62 9.49 -24.06
N PRO A 61 11.87 9.14 -22.99
CA PRO A 61 12.24 8.07 -22.05
C PRO A 61 12.11 6.64 -22.66
N ILE A 62 12.90 6.34 -23.68
CA ILE A 62 12.95 5.05 -24.37
C ILE A 62 14.39 4.56 -24.57
N VAL A 63 14.53 3.24 -24.69
CA VAL A 63 15.82 2.55 -24.83
C VAL A 63 15.80 1.72 -26.11
N PRO A 64 16.81 1.84 -27.01
CA PRO A 64 16.89 1.00 -28.20
C PRO A 64 17.19 -0.45 -27.83
N ALA A 65 16.55 -1.40 -28.51
CA ALA A 65 16.90 -2.81 -28.50
C ALA A 65 17.81 -3.11 -29.69
N LEU A 66 19.02 -3.62 -29.43
CA LEU A 66 20.07 -3.80 -30.43
C LEU A 66 20.23 -5.28 -30.78
N LYS A 67 20.63 -5.54 -32.04
CA LYS A 67 21.15 -6.82 -32.53
C LYS A 67 22.46 -6.57 -33.26
N ALA A 68 23.57 -7.10 -32.76
CA ALA A 68 24.90 -6.83 -33.30
C ALA A 68 25.24 -5.33 -33.47
N GLY A 69 24.67 -4.47 -32.59
CA GLY A 69 24.87 -3.01 -32.60
C GLY A 69 23.88 -2.21 -33.46
N GLU A 70 22.95 -2.85 -34.16
CA GLU A 70 21.91 -2.19 -34.94
C GLU A 70 20.56 -2.20 -34.19
N THR A 71 19.84 -1.08 -34.19
CA THR A 71 18.53 -0.98 -33.51
C THR A 71 17.45 -1.71 -34.30
N ILE A 72 16.87 -2.75 -33.68
CA ILE A 72 15.79 -3.55 -34.27
C ILE A 72 14.43 -3.32 -33.61
N GLY A 73 14.41 -2.59 -32.49
CA GLY A 73 13.19 -2.20 -31.79
C GLY A 73 13.47 -1.21 -30.66
N TRP A 74 12.43 -0.86 -29.92
CA TRP A 74 12.48 0.11 -28.84
C TRP A 74 11.78 -0.44 -27.61
N VAL A 75 12.33 -0.12 -26.44
CA VAL A 75 11.82 -0.56 -25.14
C VAL A 75 11.51 0.66 -24.28
N PHE A 76 10.35 0.63 -23.64
CA PHE A 76 9.88 1.72 -22.80
C PHE A 76 9.05 1.19 -21.62
N LEU A 77 8.81 2.07 -20.63
CA LEU A 77 7.96 1.76 -19.49
C LEU A 77 6.66 2.55 -19.60
N THR A 78 5.51 1.88 -19.48
CA THR A 78 4.19 2.52 -19.65
C THR A 78 4.00 3.75 -18.75
N SER A 79 4.48 3.67 -17.51
CA SER A 79 4.38 4.75 -16.51
C SER A 79 5.26 5.98 -16.77
N ASP A 80 6.19 5.92 -17.74
CA ASP A 80 6.94 7.10 -18.18
C ASP A 80 6.12 7.97 -19.17
N PHE A 81 4.98 7.48 -19.67
CA PHE A 81 4.20 8.13 -20.74
C PHE A 81 2.74 8.45 -20.36
N VAL A 82 2.14 7.63 -19.49
CA VAL A 82 0.73 7.73 -19.10
C VAL A 82 0.54 7.37 -17.63
N SER A 83 -0.55 7.83 -17.02
CA SER A 83 -0.93 7.41 -15.67
C SER A 83 -1.39 5.95 -15.69
N THR A 84 -0.68 5.09 -14.97
CA THR A 84 -0.99 3.66 -14.90
C THR A 84 -1.59 3.24 -13.55
N THR A 85 -2.29 4.17 -12.91
CA THR A 85 -2.78 4.00 -11.54
C THR A 85 -3.99 3.06 -11.50
N GLY A 86 -3.84 1.93 -10.81
CA GLY A 86 -4.91 0.93 -10.62
C GLY A 86 -5.75 1.15 -9.36
N TYR A 87 -6.43 0.09 -8.91
CA TYR A 87 -7.29 0.10 -7.72
C TYR A 87 -6.52 0.45 -6.44
N SER A 88 -5.24 0.10 -6.37
CA SER A 88 -4.39 0.39 -5.21
C SER A 88 -3.99 1.85 -5.07
N GLY A 89 -4.30 2.70 -6.06
CA GLY A 89 -3.83 4.08 -6.11
C GLY A 89 -2.32 4.19 -6.37
N LYS A 90 -1.63 3.09 -6.69
CA LYS A 90 -0.22 3.05 -7.07
C LYS A 90 -0.07 2.73 -8.57
N PRO A 91 1.00 3.21 -9.22
CA PRO A 91 1.26 2.91 -10.62
C PRO A 91 1.51 1.41 -10.85
N ILE A 92 0.99 0.91 -11.97
CA ILE A 92 1.29 -0.40 -12.53
C ILE A 92 2.37 -0.23 -13.60
N HIS A 93 3.54 -0.80 -13.36
CA HIS A 93 4.70 -0.63 -14.24
C HIS A 93 4.80 -1.83 -15.18
N THR A 94 4.67 -1.56 -16.47
CA THR A 94 4.78 -2.55 -17.54
C THR A 94 5.87 -2.11 -18.51
N MET A 95 6.83 -2.98 -18.79
CA MET A 95 7.81 -2.78 -19.85
C MET A 95 7.27 -3.31 -21.16
N VAL A 96 7.43 -2.54 -22.23
CA VAL A 96 6.90 -2.87 -23.56
C VAL A 96 8.01 -2.71 -24.58
N GLY A 97 8.15 -3.72 -25.45
CA GLY A 97 8.97 -3.68 -26.66
C GLY A 97 8.11 -3.41 -27.90
N VAL A 98 8.59 -2.56 -28.80
CA VAL A 98 7.92 -2.22 -30.07
C VAL A 98 8.92 -2.29 -31.23
N ASP A 99 8.53 -2.87 -32.36
CA ASP A 99 9.36 -2.93 -33.56
C ASP A 99 9.24 -1.66 -34.43
N LEU A 100 10.00 -1.62 -35.53
CA LEU A 100 9.97 -0.51 -36.49
C LEU A 100 8.63 -0.36 -37.25
N ASN A 101 7.78 -1.39 -37.25
CA ASN A 101 6.48 -1.41 -37.90
C ASN A 101 5.32 -1.01 -36.98
N ALA A 102 5.64 -0.55 -35.75
CA ALA A 102 4.70 -0.24 -34.67
C ALA A 102 3.92 -1.47 -34.16
N ILE A 103 4.53 -2.64 -34.16
CA ILE A 103 4.00 -3.87 -33.57
C ILE A 103 4.63 -4.07 -32.20
N VAL A 104 3.80 -4.29 -31.18
CA VAL A 104 4.25 -4.66 -29.84
C VAL A 104 4.87 -6.05 -29.91
N THR A 105 6.17 -6.16 -29.62
CA THR A 105 6.93 -7.41 -29.77
C THR A 105 7.02 -8.22 -28.49
N GLY A 106 6.83 -7.59 -27.33
CA GLY A 106 6.86 -8.24 -26.03
C GLY A 106 6.45 -7.28 -24.92
N VAL A 107 5.84 -7.83 -23.88
CA VAL A 107 5.33 -7.07 -22.73
C VAL A 107 5.70 -7.80 -21.45
N ARG A 108 6.14 -7.08 -20.41
CA ARG A 108 6.43 -7.64 -19.09
C ARG A 108 5.88 -6.75 -17.98
N LEU A 109 5.04 -7.33 -17.14
CA LEU A 109 4.59 -6.69 -15.90
C LEU A 109 5.74 -6.73 -14.87
N VAL A 110 6.40 -5.60 -14.65
CA VAL A 110 7.61 -5.53 -13.82
C VAL A 110 7.33 -5.16 -12.37
N LYS A 111 6.26 -4.39 -12.09
CA LYS A 111 5.85 -4.05 -10.72
C LYS A 111 4.39 -3.60 -10.67
N HIS A 112 3.63 -4.11 -9.70
CA HIS A 112 2.30 -3.59 -9.36
C HIS A 112 2.01 -3.78 -7.87
N SER A 113 0.95 -3.17 -7.36
CA SER A 113 0.54 -3.25 -5.95
C SER A 113 -0.95 -3.48 -5.78
N GLU A 114 -1.58 -4.11 -6.77
CA GLU A 114 -3.02 -4.28 -6.80
C GLU A 114 -3.47 -5.35 -5.78
N PRO A 115 -4.61 -5.16 -5.09
CA PRO A 115 -5.10 -6.08 -4.06
C PRO A 115 -5.68 -7.39 -4.64
N ILE A 116 -5.19 -7.84 -5.79
CA ILE A 116 -5.71 -8.97 -6.55
C ILE A 116 -5.35 -10.30 -5.89
N VAL A 117 -4.20 -10.34 -5.20
CA VAL A 117 -3.79 -11.48 -4.37
C VAL A 117 -4.68 -11.62 -3.13
N LEU A 118 -5.26 -10.52 -2.63
CA LEU A 118 -6.20 -10.53 -1.49
C LEU A 118 -7.57 -11.14 -1.86
N ILE A 119 -7.98 -11.04 -3.13
CA ILE A 119 -9.20 -11.69 -3.67
C ILE A 119 -8.95 -13.10 -4.22
N GLY A 120 -7.73 -13.61 -4.10
CA GLY A 120 -7.38 -15.01 -4.43
C GLY A 120 -6.99 -15.27 -5.89
N ILE A 121 -6.75 -14.25 -6.71
CA ILE A 121 -6.28 -14.42 -8.09
C ILE A 121 -4.74 -14.47 -8.10
N PRO A 122 -4.11 -15.51 -8.70
CA PRO A 122 -2.65 -15.62 -8.76
C PRO A 122 -2.01 -14.53 -9.63
N ASP A 123 -0.87 -14.00 -9.18
CA ASP A 123 -0.05 -13.02 -9.93
C ASP A 123 0.34 -13.51 -11.32
N SER A 124 0.66 -14.81 -11.44
CA SER A 124 1.02 -15.44 -12.71
C SER A 124 -0.08 -15.35 -13.76
N LYS A 125 -1.36 -15.30 -13.35
CA LYS A 125 -2.48 -15.19 -14.29
C LYS A 125 -2.54 -13.79 -14.90
N ILE A 126 -2.27 -12.76 -14.11
CA ILE A 126 -2.20 -11.36 -14.60
C ILE A 126 -1.03 -11.23 -15.55
N ARG A 127 0.16 -11.73 -15.16
CA ARG A 127 1.33 -11.73 -16.03
C ARG A 127 1.05 -12.37 -17.38
N ALA A 128 0.41 -13.55 -17.39
CA ALA A 128 0.05 -14.23 -18.62
C ALA A 128 -0.87 -13.41 -19.54
N VAL A 129 -1.87 -12.73 -18.97
CA VAL A 129 -2.75 -11.83 -19.75
C VAL A 129 -1.97 -10.62 -20.26
N THR A 130 -1.16 -9.99 -19.41
CA THR A 130 -0.32 -8.84 -19.79
C THR A 130 0.73 -9.20 -20.86
N GLU A 131 1.29 -10.41 -20.80
CA GLU A 131 2.24 -10.91 -21.80
C GLU A 131 1.56 -11.28 -23.12
N GLY A 132 0.24 -11.52 -23.12
CA GLY A 132 -0.58 -11.80 -24.30
C GLY A 132 -0.73 -10.62 -25.27
N TYR A 133 -0.35 -9.41 -24.86
CA TYR A 133 -0.33 -8.21 -25.74
C TYR A 133 0.81 -8.21 -26.76
N ALA A 134 1.72 -9.18 -26.69
CA ALA A 134 2.71 -9.39 -27.75
C ALA A 134 2.01 -9.75 -29.07
N GLY A 135 2.29 -8.99 -30.13
CA GLY A 135 1.65 -9.07 -31.43
C GLY A 135 0.61 -7.98 -31.70
N LEU A 136 0.33 -7.09 -30.74
CA LEU A 136 -0.59 -5.97 -30.92
C LEU A 136 -0.10 -4.99 -32.00
N ASP A 137 -0.94 -4.69 -32.99
CA ASP A 137 -0.66 -3.71 -34.04
C ASP A 137 -1.16 -2.32 -33.64
N LEU A 138 -0.24 -1.44 -33.26
CA LEU A 138 -0.58 -0.08 -32.81
C LEU A 138 -1.18 0.77 -33.94
N LYS A 139 -0.97 0.44 -35.21
CA LYS A 139 -1.59 1.16 -36.33
C LYS A 139 -3.08 0.85 -36.43
N ALA A 140 -3.44 -0.42 -36.21
CA ALA A 140 -4.83 -0.83 -36.17
C ALA A 140 -5.54 -0.20 -34.96
N GLU A 141 -4.85 -0.09 -33.83
CA GLU A 141 -5.36 0.63 -32.66
C GLU A 141 -5.56 2.13 -32.92
N ALA A 142 -4.59 2.80 -33.55
CA ALA A 142 -4.74 4.21 -33.93
C ALA A 142 -5.96 4.43 -34.85
N ALA A 143 -6.15 3.55 -35.85
CA ALA A 143 -7.25 3.67 -36.81
C ALA A 143 -8.63 3.38 -36.20
N SER A 144 -8.70 2.52 -35.19
CA SER A 144 -9.94 2.16 -34.49
C SER A 144 -10.19 3.00 -33.22
N GLY A 145 -9.22 3.84 -32.85
CA GLY A 145 -9.18 4.57 -31.57
C GLY A 145 -9.22 3.64 -30.35
N GLY A 146 -8.37 2.62 -30.35
CA GLY A 146 -8.12 1.74 -29.20
C GLY A 146 -9.08 0.55 -29.05
N SER A 147 -9.73 0.11 -30.13
CA SER A 147 -10.72 -0.99 -30.09
C SER A 147 -10.43 -2.14 -31.05
N ALA A 148 -9.24 -2.19 -31.65
CA ALA A 148 -8.93 -3.19 -32.68
C ALA A 148 -8.64 -4.58 -32.10
N HIS A 149 -8.15 -4.66 -30.87
CA HIS A 149 -7.83 -5.92 -30.20
C HIS A 149 -8.92 -6.38 -29.22
N GLU A 150 -8.95 -7.70 -28.99
CA GLU A 150 -9.85 -8.32 -28.01
C GLU A 150 -9.24 -8.26 -26.60
N LEU A 151 -10.04 -7.81 -25.63
CA LEU A 151 -9.60 -7.61 -24.26
C LEU A 151 -9.91 -8.83 -23.39
N ASP A 152 -8.88 -9.58 -22.99
CA ASP A 152 -9.03 -10.77 -22.14
C ASP A 152 -9.09 -10.40 -20.65
N ILE A 153 -10.29 -10.40 -20.06
CA ILE A 153 -10.52 -9.95 -18.69
C ILE A 153 -10.57 -11.12 -17.71
N ILE A 154 -9.79 -11.02 -16.63
CA ILE A 154 -9.91 -11.89 -15.46
C ILE A 154 -11.02 -11.35 -14.53
N SER A 155 -12.08 -12.15 -14.28
CA SER A 155 -13.10 -11.77 -13.28
C SER A 155 -12.49 -11.56 -11.89
N GLY A 156 -12.85 -10.43 -11.27
CA GLY A 156 -12.28 -9.96 -10.01
C GLY A 156 -11.09 -9.03 -10.17
N ALA A 157 -10.41 -9.03 -11.32
CA ALA A 157 -9.29 -8.11 -11.64
C ALA A 157 -9.58 -7.24 -12.87
N THR A 158 -10.85 -7.07 -13.22
CA THR A 158 -11.30 -6.39 -14.44
C THR A 158 -10.72 -4.99 -14.58
N VAL A 159 -10.77 -4.19 -13.51
CA VAL A 159 -10.21 -2.84 -13.48
C VAL A 159 -8.73 -2.83 -13.77
N THR A 160 -7.98 -3.68 -13.08
CA THR A 160 -6.52 -3.74 -13.22
C THR A 160 -6.12 -4.13 -14.64
N ILE A 161 -6.77 -5.15 -15.22
CA ILE A 161 -6.47 -5.57 -16.59
C ILE A 161 -6.77 -4.45 -17.57
N MET A 162 -7.90 -3.76 -17.43
CA MET A 162 -8.23 -2.61 -18.28
C MET A 162 -7.27 -1.42 -18.13
N VAL A 163 -6.70 -1.20 -16.93
CA VAL A 163 -5.67 -0.17 -16.76
C VAL A 163 -4.38 -0.59 -17.44
N ILE A 164 -3.98 -1.86 -17.34
CA ILE A 164 -2.80 -2.40 -18.03
C ILE A 164 -2.95 -2.28 -19.55
N ASP A 165 -4.11 -2.67 -20.06
CA ASP A 165 -4.53 -2.56 -21.45
C ASP A 165 -4.36 -1.14 -22.00
N ASP A 166 -5.07 -0.18 -21.41
CA ASP A 166 -5.03 1.25 -21.77
C ASP A 166 -3.61 1.79 -21.70
N SER A 167 -2.89 1.41 -20.64
CA SER A 167 -1.51 1.85 -20.44
C SER A 167 -0.61 1.39 -21.58
N ILE A 168 -0.71 0.13 -22.02
CA ILE A 168 0.11 -0.42 -23.12
C ILE A 168 -0.23 0.25 -24.44
N VAL A 169 -1.52 0.37 -24.78
CA VAL A 169 -1.97 0.95 -26.05
C VAL A 169 -1.53 2.41 -26.15
N ARG A 170 -1.83 3.25 -25.14
CA ARG A 170 -1.58 4.69 -25.20
C ARG A 170 -0.10 5.03 -25.16
N SER A 171 0.66 4.40 -24.27
CA SER A 171 2.11 4.63 -24.23
C SER A 171 2.79 4.10 -25.50
N GLY A 172 2.32 2.97 -26.05
CA GLY A 172 2.75 2.45 -27.34
C GLY A 172 2.49 3.43 -28.48
N LEU A 173 1.28 4.00 -28.57
CA LEU A 173 0.94 5.01 -29.58
C LEU A 173 1.78 6.28 -29.46
N LYS A 174 1.99 6.79 -28.23
CA LYS A 174 2.87 7.94 -27.99
C LYS A 174 4.29 7.66 -28.46
N VAL A 175 4.85 6.50 -28.15
CA VAL A 175 6.19 6.09 -28.58
C VAL A 175 6.25 5.91 -30.11
N ALA A 176 5.26 5.24 -30.70
CA ALA A 176 5.22 4.97 -32.12
C ALA A 176 5.12 6.27 -32.95
N ARG A 177 4.25 7.21 -32.56
CA ARG A 177 4.16 8.53 -33.18
C ARG A 177 5.45 9.32 -33.00
N ALA A 178 5.99 9.40 -31.79
CA ALA A 178 7.18 10.20 -31.52
C ALA A 178 8.42 9.71 -32.27
N LEU A 179 8.48 8.40 -32.58
CA LEU A 179 9.54 7.79 -33.38
C LEU A 179 9.21 7.64 -34.87
N SER A 180 8.03 8.07 -35.32
CA SER A 180 7.54 7.84 -36.68
C SER A 180 7.48 6.36 -37.11
N LEU A 181 7.20 5.45 -36.17
CA LEU A 181 7.17 4.00 -36.43
C LEU A 181 5.95 3.60 -37.25
N GLY A 182 6.11 2.66 -38.18
CA GLY A 182 4.97 2.12 -38.94
C GLY A 182 4.17 3.14 -39.77
N GLY A 183 4.70 4.34 -40.00
CA GLY A 183 4.00 5.44 -40.69
C GLY A 183 3.11 6.30 -39.80
N LEU A 184 3.11 6.07 -38.48
CA LEU A 184 2.42 6.93 -37.52
C LEU A 184 3.23 8.21 -37.32
N VAL A 185 2.74 9.35 -37.80
CA VAL A 185 3.42 10.64 -37.69
C VAL A 185 3.03 11.31 -36.36
N PRO A 186 3.91 12.08 -35.69
CA PRO A 186 3.49 12.97 -34.61
C PRO A 186 2.31 13.82 -35.09
N GLU A 187 1.24 13.89 -34.31
CA GLU A 187 0.16 14.83 -34.60
C GLU A 187 0.76 16.23 -34.61
N LEU A 188 0.74 16.87 -35.77
CA LEU A 188 1.09 18.28 -35.88
C LEU A 188 0.15 19.04 -34.95
N ALA A 189 0.71 19.89 -34.08
CA ALA A 189 -0.08 20.80 -33.28
C ALA A 189 -1.08 21.50 -34.21
N ASP A 190 -2.37 21.36 -33.89
CA ASP A 190 -3.47 21.85 -34.72
C ASP A 190 -3.22 23.33 -35.05
N GLU A 191 -2.86 23.64 -36.30
CA GLU A 191 -2.68 25.01 -36.80
C GLU A 191 -4.03 25.73 -36.96
N GLY A 192 -5.13 25.09 -36.55
CA GLY A 192 -6.45 25.70 -36.45
C GLY A 192 -6.48 26.85 -35.43
N PRO A 193 -7.39 27.83 -35.59
CA PRO A 193 -7.60 28.84 -34.57
C PRO A 193 -7.95 28.15 -33.25
N GLN A 194 -7.09 28.31 -32.24
CA GLN A 194 -7.34 27.83 -30.88
C GLN A 194 -8.67 28.43 -30.39
N ARG A 195 -9.62 27.59 -29.98
CA ARG A 195 -10.94 28.02 -29.49
C ARG A 195 -11.06 27.64 -28.02
N GLU A 196 -11.66 28.51 -27.22
CA GLU A 196 -11.98 28.22 -25.82
C GLU A 196 -13.47 28.34 -25.56
N ILE A 197 -13.94 27.70 -24.48
CA ILE A 197 -15.29 27.88 -23.98
C ILE A 197 -15.51 29.37 -23.69
N ASP A 198 -16.62 29.92 -24.16
CA ASP A 198 -17.02 31.29 -23.84
C ASP A 198 -17.65 31.34 -22.43
N PRO A 199 -16.96 31.91 -21.42
CA PRO A 199 -17.46 31.95 -20.05
C PRO A 199 -18.60 32.97 -19.87
N ASP A 200 -18.82 33.88 -20.83
CA ASP A 200 -19.78 34.97 -20.72
C ASP A 200 -21.20 34.55 -21.14
N LEU A 201 -21.35 33.37 -21.77
CA LEU A 201 -22.63 32.81 -22.19
C LEU A 201 -23.28 32.01 -21.05
N GLU A 202 -24.23 32.66 -20.35
CA GLU A 202 -24.98 32.08 -19.23
C GLU A 202 -26.49 31.86 -19.51
N GLU A 203 -26.90 31.86 -20.78
CA GLU A 203 -28.30 31.64 -21.15
C GLU A 203 -28.79 30.24 -20.78
N VAL A 204 -29.99 30.15 -20.20
CA VAL A 204 -30.63 28.88 -19.79
C VAL A 204 -31.62 28.42 -20.85
N ALA A 205 -31.59 27.14 -21.19
CA ALA A 205 -32.44 26.51 -22.20
C ALA A 205 -33.22 25.30 -21.64
N ASP A 206 -34.35 24.97 -22.27
CA ASP A 206 -35.16 23.81 -21.93
C ASP A 206 -34.57 22.50 -22.48
N TRP A 207 -35.08 21.36 -22.01
CA TRP A 207 -34.54 20.04 -22.39
C TRP A 207 -34.65 19.76 -23.89
N LEU A 208 -35.73 20.21 -24.52
CA LEU A 208 -35.94 20.01 -25.96
C LEU A 208 -34.92 20.80 -26.79
N THR A 209 -34.62 22.03 -26.37
CA THR A 209 -33.60 22.87 -27.02
C THR A 209 -32.22 22.24 -26.87
N LEU A 210 -31.81 21.89 -25.64
CA LEU A 210 -30.49 21.30 -25.36
C LEU A 210 -30.22 20.00 -26.13
N THR A 211 -31.24 19.15 -26.30
CA THR A 211 -31.11 17.91 -27.06
C THR A 211 -31.17 18.14 -28.58
N GLY A 212 -31.88 19.17 -29.02
CA GLY A 212 -32.02 19.53 -30.44
C GLY A 212 -30.80 20.23 -31.02
N ASP A 213 -30.14 21.10 -30.25
CA ASP A 213 -28.96 21.86 -30.69
C ASP A 213 -27.62 21.13 -30.45
N GLY A 214 -27.64 20.01 -29.74
CA GLY A 214 -26.48 19.18 -29.50
C GLY A 214 -25.69 19.48 -28.23
N SER A 215 -26.15 20.42 -27.41
CA SER A 215 -25.64 20.63 -26.04
C SER A 215 -25.69 19.35 -25.21
N VAL A 216 -26.74 18.54 -25.39
CA VAL A 216 -26.92 17.21 -24.81
C VAL A 216 -27.03 16.19 -25.94
N ARG A 217 -26.11 15.21 -25.96
CA ARG A 217 -26.15 14.08 -26.89
C ARG A 217 -26.75 12.84 -26.24
N ARG A 218 -27.33 11.95 -27.05
CA ARG A 218 -28.07 10.77 -26.61
C ARG A 218 -27.64 9.53 -27.40
N MET A 219 -27.45 8.41 -26.71
CA MET A 219 -27.36 7.07 -27.28
C MET A 219 -28.38 6.16 -26.61
N SER A 220 -29.21 5.48 -27.40
CA SER A 220 -30.20 4.52 -26.92
C SER A 220 -29.93 3.16 -27.54
N LEU A 221 -29.79 2.14 -26.70
CA LEU A 221 -29.59 0.75 -27.09
C LEU A 221 -30.74 -0.10 -26.57
N ASP A 222 -31.32 -0.93 -27.43
CA ASP A 222 -32.32 -1.95 -27.08
C ASP A 222 -31.69 -3.35 -26.97
N ILE A 223 -32.48 -4.32 -26.48
CA ILE A 223 -32.02 -5.70 -26.30
C ILE A 223 -31.65 -6.34 -27.65
N ALA A 224 -32.39 -6.04 -28.72
CA ALA A 224 -32.12 -6.57 -30.05
C ALA A 224 -30.75 -6.16 -30.59
N GLN A 225 -30.41 -4.87 -30.46
CA GLN A 225 -29.12 -4.31 -30.86
C GLN A 225 -27.97 -4.98 -30.10
N ILE A 226 -28.09 -5.14 -28.78
CA ILE A 226 -27.06 -5.81 -27.99
C ILE A 226 -26.87 -7.27 -28.44
N ASN A 227 -27.96 -8.02 -28.60
CA ASN A 227 -27.87 -9.42 -29.03
C ASN A 227 -27.25 -9.55 -30.43
N THR A 228 -27.66 -8.71 -31.37
CA THR A 228 -27.10 -8.66 -32.73
C THR A 228 -25.61 -8.32 -32.72
N SER A 229 -25.17 -7.35 -31.91
CA SER A 229 -23.75 -6.98 -31.85
C SER A 229 -22.87 -8.11 -31.30
N PHE A 230 -23.34 -8.86 -30.29
CA PHE A 230 -22.61 -10.04 -29.78
C PHE A 230 -22.61 -11.21 -30.77
N GLU A 231 -23.64 -11.34 -31.61
CA GLU A 231 -23.64 -12.31 -32.71
C GLU A 231 -22.63 -11.94 -33.80
N LEU A 232 -22.55 -10.66 -34.16
CA LEU A 232 -21.58 -10.15 -35.14
C LEU A 232 -20.13 -10.27 -34.65
N GLN A 233 -19.89 -10.14 -33.34
CA GLN A 233 -18.58 -10.37 -32.73
C GLN A 233 -18.09 -11.82 -32.94
N GLY A 234 -19.00 -12.79 -33.03
CA GLY A 234 -18.69 -14.16 -33.40
C GLY A 234 -18.20 -15.08 -32.27
N ASP A 235 -18.17 -14.65 -31.01
CA ASP A 235 -17.80 -15.54 -29.88
C ASP A 235 -18.94 -16.54 -29.58
N PRO A 236 -18.75 -17.85 -29.79
CA PRO A 236 -19.79 -18.86 -29.58
C PRO A 236 -20.33 -18.90 -28.14
N ARG A 237 -19.51 -18.56 -27.16
CA ARG A 237 -19.88 -18.55 -25.74
C ARG A 237 -20.82 -17.39 -25.42
N ALA A 238 -20.62 -16.23 -26.05
CA ALA A 238 -21.47 -15.06 -25.94
C ALA A 238 -22.79 -15.25 -26.70
N ILE A 239 -22.75 -15.89 -27.87
CA ILE A 239 -23.94 -16.21 -28.68
C ILE A 239 -24.88 -17.17 -27.93
N ALA A 240 -24.32 -18.15 -27.21
CA ALA A 240 -25.11 -19.12 -26.43
C ALA A 240 -25.87 -18.50 -25.24
N ARG A 241 -25.64 -17.22 -24.91
CA ARG A 241 -26.22 -16.53 -23.74
C ARG A 241 -26.74 -15.13 -24.11
N PRO A 242 -27.81 -15.03 -24.93
CA PRO A 242 -28.39 -13.74 -25.28
C PRO A 242 -28.99 -13.04 -24.05
N GLU A 243 -29.05 -11.71 -24.11
CA GLU A 243 -29.70 -10.88 -23.11
C GLU A 243 -31.22 -11.16 -23.11
N SER A 244 -31.80 -11.32 -21.92
CA SER A 244 -33.18 -11.77 -21.77
C SER A 244 -34.19 -10.62 -21.74
N GLY A 245 -35.30 -10.76 -22.47
CA GLY A 245 -36.42 -9.83 -22.45
C GLY A 245 -37.03 -9.60 -23.84
N PRO A 246 -38.10 -8.80 -23.94
CA PRO A 246 -38.59 -8.30 -25.23
C PRO A 246 -37.50 -7.55 -25.99
N GLU A 247 -37.38 -7.80 -27.28
CA GLU A 247 -36.36 -7.17 -28.15
C GLU A 247 -36.39 -5.64 -28.15
N THR A 248 -37.59 -5.05 -28.00
CA THR A 248 -37.81 -3.60 -27.98
C THR A 248 -37.56 -2.95 -26.64
N ASP A 249 -37.26 -3.72 -25.58
CA ASP A 249 -37.01 -3.15 -24.26
C ASP A 249 -35.70 -2.37 -24.26
N THR A 250 -35.73 -1.19 -23.65
CA THR A 250 -34.54 -0.36 -23.48
C THR A 250 -33.51 -1.07 -22.61
N PHE A 251 -32.37 -1.40 -23.21
CA PHE A 251 -31.21 -1.91 -22.48
C PHE A 251 -30.56 -0.77 -21.69
N ILE A 252 -30.20 0.31 -22.39
CA ILE A 252 -29.72 1.57 -21.79
C ILE A 252 -30.05 2.75 -22.71
N ASP A 253 -30.42 3.87 -22.11
CA ASP A 253 -30.62 5.15 -22.77
C ASP A 253 -29.80 6.19 -22.02
N MET A 254 -28.69 6.59 -22.64
CA MET A 254 -27.60 7.36 -22.03
C MET A 254 -27.47 8.73 -22.70
N TYR A 255 -27.25 9.75 -21.89
CA TYR A 255 -27.13 11.15 -22.31
C TYR A 255 -25.83 11.75 -21.76
N LEU A 256 -25.24 12.66 -22.52
CA LEU A 256 -23.95 13.27 -22.24
C LEU A 256 -23.96 14.76 -22.56
N ALA A 257 -23.34 15.56 -21.69
CA ALA A 257 -23.15 17.00 -21.88
C ALA A 257 -21.90 17.51 -21.13
N LEU A 258 -21.25 18.56 -21.65
CA LEU A 258 -20.23 19.32 -20.91
C LEU A 258 -20.91 20.29 -19.94
N ALA A 259 -20.68 20.09 -18.64
CA ALA A 259 -21.36 20.79 -17.56
C ALA A 259 -20.58 21.99 -17.02
N ASP A 260 -19.31 22.12 -17.39
CA ASP A 260 -18.47 23.30 -17.15
C ASP A 260 -18.76 24.45 -18.13
N VAL A 261 -19.45 24.19 -19.24
CA VAL A 261 -19.99 25.23 -20.13
C VAL A 261 -21.14 25.95 -19.42
N PRO A 262 -21.08 27.28 -19.17
CA PRO A 262 -22.02 27.94 -18.26
C PRO A 262 -23.48 27.82 -18.63
N SER A 263 -23.85 28.07 -19.89
CA SER A 263 -25.22 27.83 -20.37
C SER A 263 -25.70 26.39 -20.15
N ILE A 264 -24.88 25.38 -20.43
CA ILE A 264 -25.27 23.97 -20.31
C ILE A 264 -25.35 23.58 -18.83
N GLY A 265 -24.34 23.92 -18.03
CA GLY A 265 -24.27 23.65 -16.60
C GLY A 265 -25.42 24.31 -15.82
N LEU A 266 -25.72 25.59 -16.09
CA LEU A 266 -26.85 26.30 -15.49
C LEU A 266 -28.19 25.68 -15.87
N SER A 267 -28.35 25.26 -17.13
CA SER A 267 -29.59 24.64 -17.60
C SER A 267 -29.81 23.25 -16.99
N LEU A 268 -28.78 22.41 -16.91
CA LEU A 268 -28.90 21.03 -16.43
C LEU A 268 -28.88 20.91 -14.91
N LEU A 269 -27.97 21.61 -14.23
CA LEU A 269 -27.76 21.48 -12.78
C LEU A 269 -28.59 22.50 -11.98
N GLY A 270 -28.96 23.62 -12.61
CA GLY A 270 -29.51 24.76 -11.91
C GLY A 270 -28.43 25.55 -11.16
N LYS A 271 -28.77 26.79 -10.76
CA LYS A 271 -27.79 27.75 -10.22
C LYS A 271 -27.02 27.23 -9.00
N ALA A 272 -27.71 26.61 -8.03
CA ALA A 272 -27.09 26.18 -6.79
C ALA A 272 -26.08 25.04 -6.98
N GLU A 273 -26.43 24.02 -7.78
CA GLU A 273 -25.53 22.90 -8.05
C GLU A 273 -24.41 23.30 -9.02
N TYR A 274 -24.68 24.21 -9.96
CA TYR A 274 -23.63 24.76 -10.82
C TYR A 274 -22.61 25.59 -10.03
N ASP A 275 -23.05 26.40 -9.05
CA ASP A 275 -22.15 27.12 -8.14
C ASP A 275 -21.30 26.14 -7.29
N ASN A 276 -21.86 24.99 -6.91
CA ASN A 276 -21.10 23.93 -6.23
C ASN A 276 -20.08 23.27 -7.16
N LEU A 277 -20.44 23.04 -8.43
CA LEU A 277 -19.55 22.51 -9.45
C LEU A 277 -18.36 23.46 -9.69
N LYS A 278 -18.62 24.76 -9.90
CA LYS A 278 -17.58 25.79 -10.07
C LYS A 278 -16.60 25.85 -8.88
N LYS A 279 -17.08 25.67 -7.64
CA LYS A 279 -16.20 25.63 -6.45
C LYS A 279 -15.35 24.37 -6.37
N ARG A 280 -15.77 23.29 -7.03
CA ARG A 280 -15.09 21.99 -7.01
C ARG A 280 -14.08 21.84 -8.13
N LEU A 281 -14.38 22.41 -9.30
CA LEU A 281 -13.49 22.47 -10.46
C LEU A 281 -12.26 23.34 -10.15
N LYS A 282 -11.08 22.83 -10.49
CA LYS A 282 -9.82 23.57 -10.45
C LYS A 282 -9.45 24.05 -11.86
N ASP A 283 -8.46 24.93 -11.94
CA ASP A 283 -7.92 25.40 -13.21
C ASP A 283 -7.44 24.21 -14.07
N GLY A 284 -7.92 24.17 -15.32
CA GLY A 284 -7.63 23.09 -16.29
C GLY A 284 -8.48 21.82 -16.15
N GLU A 285 -9.35 21.71 -15.14
CA GLU A 285 -10.30 20.60 -15.04
C GLU A 285 -11.59 20.90 -15.82
N HIS A 286 -12.19 19.87 -16.41
CA HIS A 286 -13.47 19.95 -17.12
C HIS A 286 -14.52 19.05 -16.45
N ALA A 287 -15.81 19.26 -16.74
CA ALA A 287 -16.88 18.47 -16.11
C ALA A 287 -17.88 17.94 -17.14
N LEU A 288 -18.20 16.66 -17.04
CA LEU A 288 -19.23 16.01 -17.86
C LEU A 288 -20.42 15.65 -16.99
N VAL A 289 -21.64 15.81 -17.50
CA VAL A 289 -22.83 15.20 -16.93
C VAL A 289 -23.18 13.97 -17.77
N VAL A 290 -23.30 12.83 -17.10
CA VAL A 290 -23.79 11.58 -17.70
C VAL A 290 -25.09 11.20 -17.01
N MET A 291 -26.13 10.98 -17.81
CA MET A 291 -27.46 10.59 -17.35
C MET A 291 -27.86 9.30 -18.02
N GLY A 292 -28.48 8.38 -17.29
CA GLY A 292 -28.80 7.04 -17.76
C GLY A 292 -30.14 6.56 -17.23
N ARG A 293 -30.86 5.84 -18.08
CA ARG A 293 -32.05 5.05 -17.72
C ARG A 293 -32.06 3.73 -18.48
N GLY A 294 -32.72 2.73 -17.94
CA GLY A 294 -32.78 1.39 -18.54
C GLY A 294 -32.41 0.31 -17.53
N ARG A 295 -32.14 -0.89 -18.05
CA ARG A 295 -31.81 -2.08 -17.25
C ARG A 295 -30.31 -2.17 -16.96
N TYR A 296 -29.49 -1.67 -17.88
CA TYR A 296 -28.04 -1.67 -17.75
C TYR A 296 -27.56 -0.32 -17.19
N SER A 297 -26.60 -0.40 -16.25
CA SER A 297 -26.03 0.76 -15.57
C SER A 297 -24.70 1.14 -16.20
N PHE A 298 -24.47 2.43 -16.42
CA PHE A 298 -23.17 2.93 -16.88
C PHE A 298 -22.13 2.98 -15.75
N LYS A 299 -22.55 2.81 -14.48
CA LYS A 299 -21.65 2.94 -13.32
C LYS A 299 -20.79 1.73 -13.06
N GLY A 300 -21.25 0.55 -13.45
CA GLY A 300 -20.48 -0.67 -13.25
C GLY A 300 -20.86 -1.52 -12.06
N SER A 301 -20.12 -2.63 -11.90
CA SER A 301 -20.21 -3.52 -10.73
C SER A 301 -19.26 -3.13 -9.60
N GLY A 302 -18.27 -2.28 -9.88
CA GLY A 302 -17.24 -1.84 -8.94
C GLY A 302 -17.58 -0.60 -8.09
N TYR A 303 -18.84 -0.13 -8.09
CA TYR A 303 -19.23 1.09 -7.38
C TYR A 303 -19.22 0.89 -5.85
N VAL A 304 -18.06 1.17 -5.24
CA VAL A 304 -17.80 1.30 -3.80
C VAL A 304 -16.91 2.52 -3.57
N ARG A 305 -16.88 3.08 -2.35
CA ARG A 305 -15.95 4.18 -2.00
C ARG A 305 -14.51 3.73 -2.27
N GLY A 306 -13.74 4.50 -3.04
CA GLY A 306 -12.43 4.19 -3.59
C GLY A 306 -12.44 3.45 -4.94
N GLY A 307 -13.60 3.23 -5.55
CA GLY A 307 -13.76 2.49 -6.79
C GLY A 307 -13.60 3.32 -8.07
N ILE A 308 -13.54 2.63 -9.21
CA ILE A 308 -13.52 3.20 -10.57
C ILE A 308 -14.86 2.91 -11.27
N PHE A 309 -15.20 3.75 -12.24
CA PHE A 309 -16.29 3.50 -13.16
C PHE A 309 -15.79 2.58 -14.30
N ASP A 310 -16.10 1.29 -14.19
CA ASP A 310 -15.55 0.23 -15.05
C ASP A 310 -16.24 0.12 -16.42
N ARG A 311 -17.40 0.78 -16.61
CA ARG A 311 -18.21 0.71 -17.82
C ARG A 311 -18.20 1.94 -18.70
N ILE A 312 -17.57 3.03 -18.27
CA ILE A 312 -17.45 4.24 -19.08
C ILE A 312 -16.01 4.73 -19.13
N GLN A 313 -15.63 5.24 -20.30
CA GLN A 313 -14.32 5.83 -20.54
C GLN A 313 -14.49 6.94 -21.58
N LEU A 314 -13.89 8.10 -21.35
CA LEU A 314 -13.82 9.16 -22.35
C LEU A 314 -12.62 8.88 -23.25
N ILE A 315 -12.80 9.10 -24.55
CA ILE A 315 -11.75 8.99 -25.58
C ILE A 315 -11.80 10.27 -26.42
N GLN A 316 -10.66 10.93 -26.57
CA GLN A 316 -10.45 12.08 -27.46
C GLN A 316 -9.08 11.90 -28.10
N ASP A 317 -9.03 11.65 -29.41
CA ASP A 317 -7.78 11.31 -30.10
C ASP A 317 -7.04 10.16 -29.38
N ASP A 318 -5.82 10.39 -28.87
CA ASP A 318 -5.04 9.45 -28.05
C ASP A 318 -5.29 9.55 -26.53
N ILE A 319 -6.09 10.53 -26.13
CA ILE A 319 -6.43 10.78 -24.75
C ILE A 319 -7.53 9.80 -24.37
N SER A 320 -7.32 9.16 -23.22
CA SER A 320 -8.35 8.38 -22.59
C SER A 320 -8.45 8.66 -21.11
N VAL A 321 -9.68 8.84 -20.62
CA VAL A 321 -9.97 9.21 -19.24
C VAL A 321 -10.95 8.22 -18.65
N ARG A 322 -10.51 7.52 -17.60
CA ARG A 322 -11.38 6.71 -16.74
C ARG A 322 -11.68 7.47 -15.46
N PHE A 323 -12.92 7.36 -15.02
CA PHE A 323 -13.39 8.10 -13.85
C PHE A 323 -13.29 7.28 -12.58
N PHE A 324 -12.90 7.94 -11.49
CA PHE A 324 -12.86 7.40 -10.14
C PHE A 324 -13.96 8.03 -9.28
N ASP A 325 -14.31 7.37 -8.18
CA ASP A 325 -15.34 7.87 -7.24
C ASP A 325 -15.06 9.30 -6.74
N LYS A 326 -13.79 9.65 -6.50
CA LYS A 326 -13.37 10.99 -6.08
C LYS A 326 -13.65 12.09 -7.12
N GLN A 327 -13.73 11.73 -8.40
CA GLN A 327 -14.04 12.65 -9.51
C GLN A 327 -15.54 12.74 -9.77
N GLN A 328 -16.36 11.97 -9.05
CA GLN A 328 -17.78 11.85 -9.28
C GLN A 328 -18.60 12.59 -8.22
N ALA A 329 -19.66 13.29 -8.63
CA ALA A 329 -20.73 13.73 -7.73
C ALA A 329 -22.10 13.33 -8.26
N ARG A 330 -23.00 12.91 -7.37
CA ARG A 330 -24.36 12.53 -7.73
C ARG A 330 -25.20 13.78 -7.90
N ILE A 331 -26.05 13.78 -8.92
CA ILE A 331 -27.00 14.86 -9.17
C ILE A 331 -28.37 14.41 -8.65
N GLY A 332 -29.06 15.28 -7.91
CA GLY A 332 -30.38 14.98 -7.37
C GLY A 332 -31.49 14.99 -8.42
N ALA A 333 -31.48 15.99 -9.29
CA ALA A 333 -32.44 16.16 -10.38
C ALA A 333 -31.84 17.03 -11.49
N ILE A 334 -32.35 16.88 -12.72
CA ILE A 334 -32.04 17.77 -13.84
C ILE A 334 -33.01 18.96 -13.80
N ALA A 335 -32.47 20.18 -13.81
CA ALA A 335 -33.24 21.42 -13.67
C ALA A 335 -33.93 21.86 -14.96
N ALA A 336 -33.46 21.40 -16.12
CA ALA A 336 -34.00 21.79 -17.43
C ALA A 336 -35.47 21.37 -17.56
N ASP A 337 -36.33 22.33 -17.93
CA ASP A 337 -37.76 22.09 -18.10
C ASP A 337 -38.01 21.02 -19.18
N GLY A 338 -38.88 20.05 -18.87
CA GLY A 338 -39.20 18.95 -19.77
C GLY A 338 -38.20 17.78 -19.77
N ALA A 339 -37.20 17.78 -18.88
CA ALA A 339 -36.27 16.66 -18.75
C ALA A 339 -36.99 15.37 -18.30
N PRO A 340 -36.66 14.20 -18.89
CA PRO A 340 -37.22 12.93 -18.47
C PRO A 340 -36.63 12.50 -17.11
N ALA A 341 -37.30 11.55 -16.46
CA ALA A 341 -36.76 10.92 -15.27
C ALA A 341 -35.60 9.97 -15.62
N PHE A 342 -34.52 10.05 -14.86
CA PHE A 342 -33.33 9.20 -14.97
C PHE A 342 -33.13 8.37 -13.71
N THR A 343 -32.62 7.16 -13.87
CA THR A 343 -32.25 6.29 -12.73
C THR A 343 -30.84 6.59 -12.23
N GLU A 344 -29.98 7.10 -13.10
CA GLU A 344 -28.58 7.41 -12.83
C GLU A 344 -28.24 8.79 -13.40
N MET A 345 -27.68 9.69 -12.59
CA MET A 345 -27.31 11.05 -12.98
C MET A 345 -26.09 11.48 -12.17
N ASP A 346 -24.97 11.73 -12.85
CA ASP A 346 -23.71 12.00 -12.18
C ASP A 346 -22.87 13.01 -12.97
N VAL A 347 -22.18 13.88 -12.24
CA VAL A 347 -21.11 14.74 -12.77
C VAL A 347 -19.78 14.03 -12.61
N PHE A 348 -18.99 13.99 -13.67
CA PHE A 348 -17.64 13.45 -13.72
C PHE A 348 -16.64 14.56 -14.01
N ILE A 349 -15.61 14.70 -13.17
CA ILE A 349 -14.51 15.64 -13.38
C ILE A 349 -13.44 14.98 -14.23
N ILE A 350 -13.06 15.63 -15.33
CA ILE A 350 -11.91 15.33 -16.16
C ILE A 350 -10.70 16.06 -15.56
N PRO A 351 -9.64 15.35 -15.13
CA PRO A 351 -8.45 15.96 -14.55
C PRO A 351 -7.62 16.80 -15.54
N ALA A 352 -6.95 17.83 -15.04
CA ALA A 352 -6.13 18.75 -15.85
C ALA A 352 -4.90 18.10 -16.50
N ASP A 353 -4.37 17.00 -15.95
CA ASP A 353 -3.22 16.25 -16.49
C ASP A 353 -3.59 15.37 -17.69
N THR A 354 -4.84 15.39 -18.15
CA THR A 354 -5.32 14.58 -19.28
C THR A 354 -5.14 15.24 -20.64
N GLU A 355 -4.75 16.52 -20.70
CA GLU A 355 -4.63 17.31 -21.93
C GLU A 355 -5.95 17.40 -22.74
N PHE A 356 -7.10 17.19 -22.08
CA PHE A 356 -8.41 17.23 -22.71
C PHE A 356 -8.76 18.63 -23.23
N ASP A 357 -9.23 18.72 -24.48
CA ASP A 357 -9.66 19.96 -25.13
C ASP A 357 -11.19 19.93 -25.34
N PRO A 358 -11.98 20.77 -24.62
CA PRO A 358 -13.44 20.77 -24.74
C PRO A 358 -13.94 21.31 -26.10
N ALA A 359 -13.07 21.96 -26.90
CA ALA A 359 -13.42 22.46 -28.22
C ALA A 359 -13.30 21.39 -29.31
N LYS A 360 -12.65 20.26 -29.02
CA LYS A 360 -12.51 19.13 -29.93
C LYS A 360 -13.61 18.08 -29.75
N ASP A 361 -13.79 17.27 -30.79
CA ASP A 361 -14.70 16.13 -30.75
C ASP A 361 -14.15 15.07 -29.80
N PHE A 362 -15.03 14.46 -29.01
CA PHE A 362 -14.68 13.33 -28.16
C PHE A 362 -15.83 12.33 -28.10
N ARG A 363 -15.59 11.15 -27.57
CA ARG A 363 -16.62 10.13 -27.37
C ARG A 363 -16.57 9.57 -25.96
N LEU A 364 -17.73 9.36 -25.36
CA LEU A 364 -17.86 8.55 -24.16
C LEU A 364 -18.19 7.13 -24.58
N GLN A 365 -17.23 6.23 -24.40
CA GLN A 365 -17.39 4.82 -24.72
C GLN A 365 -18.05 4.08 -23.56
N LEU A 366 -19.10 3.32 -23.87
CA LEU A 366 -19.80 2.42 -22.95
C LEU A 366 -19.33 0.99 -23.18
N LEU A 367 -18.84 0.34 -22.12
CA LEU A 367 -18.45 -1.06 -22.11
C LEU A 367 -19.63 -1.95 -21.67
N VAL A 368 -20.15 -2.74 -22.59
CA VAL A 368 -21.21 -3.71 -22.35
C VAL A 368 -20.60 -5.10 -22.17
N GLN A 369 -20.93 -5.77 -21.06
CA GLN A 369 -20.39 -7.09 -20.73
C GLN A 369 -21.45 -8.18 -20.83
N ARG A 370 -21.05 -9.38 -21.25
CA ARG A 370 -21.85 -10.60 -21.24
C ARG A 370 -21.12 -11.71 -20.50
N ALA A 371 -21.76 -12.27 -19.47
CA ALA A 371 -21.15 -13.33 -18.67
C ALA A 371 -21.24 -14.69 -19.38
N VAL A 372 -20.09 -15.22 -19.80
CA VAL A 372 -19.98 -16.48 -20.56
C VAL A 372 -19.55 -17.67 -19.70
N GLY A 373 -19.07 -17.43 -18.49
CA GLY A 373 -18.70 -18.44 -17.50
C GLY A 373 -18.88 -17.94 -16.06
N PRO A 374 -18.49 -18.73 -15.04
CA PRO A 374 -18.49 -18.28 -13.64
C PRO A 374 -17.55 -17.11 -13.38
N ILE A 375 -16.45 -17.02 -14.14
CA ILE A 375 -15.41 -15.99 -14.03
C ILE A 375 -15.01 -15.39 -15.37
N ASP A 376 -15.73 -15.71 -16.45
CA ASP A 376 -15.38 -15.29 -17.80
C ASP A 376 -16.49 -14.40 -18.36
N LYS A 377 -16.08 -13.31 -19.02
CA LYS A 377 -16.97 -12.32 -19.61
C LYS A 377 -16.44 -11.89 -20.98
N VAL A 378 -17.35 -11.60 -21.89
CA VAL A 378 -17.05 -11.04 -23.22
C VAL A 378 -17.60 -9.63 -23.25
N PHE A 379 -16.90 -8.71 -23.91
CA PHE A 379 -17.22 -7.29 -23.90
C PHE A 379 -17.43 -6.75 -25.32
N LEU A 380 -18.24 -5.70 -25.39
CA LEU A 380 -18.45 -4.86 -26.56
C LEU A 380 -18.41 -3.40 -26.13
N THR A 381 -17.97 -2.53 -27.04
CA THR A 381 -17.93 -1.09 -26.84
C THR A 381 -18.98 -0.41 -27.71
N PHE A 382 -19.59 0.65 -27.17
CA PHE A 382 -20.54 1.50 -27.87
C PHE A 382 -20.18 2.96 -27.62
N ASP A 383 -20.00 3.74 -28.69
CA ASP A 383 -19.50 5.10 -28.58
C ASP A 383 -20.63 6.13 -28.62
N LEU A 384 -20.69 6.98 -27.60
CA LEU A 384 -21.52 8.19 -27.59
C LEU A 384 -20.63 9.39 -27.95
N GLY A 385 -20.63 9.76 -29.23
CA GLY A 385 -19.89 10.93 -29.73
C GLY A 385 -20.48 12.26 -29.23
N TYR A 386 -19.59 13.21 -28.97
CA TYR A 386 -19.90 14.55 -28.51
C TYR A 386 -19.02 15.58 -29.22
N GLN A 387 -19.65 16.66 -29.66
CA GLN A 387 -19.01 17.84 -30.22
C GLN A 387 -19.72 19.03 -29.61
N LEU A 388 -18.96 19.92 -28.96
CA LEU A 388 -19.52 21.12 -28.36
C LEU A 388 -19.99 22.07 -29.48
N PRO A 389 -21.26 22.55 -29.45
CA PRO A 389 -21.73 23.48 -30.47
C PRO A 389 -20.91 24.77 -30.54
N ASP A 390 -20.54 25.19 -31.75
CA ASP A 390 -19.70 26.37 -32.02
C ASP A 390 -20.14 27.66 -31.31
N ARG A 391 -21.44 27.81 -31.03
CA ARG A 391 -21.97 28.99 -30.33
C ARG A 391 -21.41 29.17 -28.91
N TYR A 392 -20.90 28.10 -28.30
CA TYR A 392 -20.30 28.13 -26.96
C TYR A 392 -18.78 28.33 -26.98
N LEU A 393 -18.20 28.47 -28.17
CA LEU A 393 -16.77 28.63 -28.37
C LEU A 393 -16.47 30.04 -28.86
N LYS A 394 -15.41 30.63 -28.31
CA LYS A 394 -14.83 31.88 -28.80
C LYS A 394 -13.39 31.66 -29.27
N PRO A 395 -12.94 32.38 -30.32
CA PRO A 395 -11.57 32.25 -30.82
C PRO A 395 -10.56 32.93 -29.88
N ILE A 396 -9.48 32.21 -29.54
CA ILE A 396 -8.31 32.76 -28.89
C ILE A 396 -7.47 33.49 -29.95
N ALA A 397 -7.15 34.75 -29.71
CA ALA A 397 -6.16 35.46 -30.52
C ALA A 397 -4.79 34.82 -30.30
N ALA A 398 -4.20 34.25 -31.35
CA ALA A 398 -2.88 33.62 -31.30
C ALA A 398 -1.83 34.65 -30.82
N SER A 399 -1.43 34.54 -29.55
CA SER A 399 -0.28 35.28 -29.05
C SER A 399 0.97 34.50 -29.42
N ALA A 400 1.66 34.97 -30.46
CA ALA A 400 3.02 34.55 -30.75
C ALA A 400 3.90 34.97 -29.56
N ASN A 401 4.18 34.03 -28.65
CA ASN A 401 5.35 33.90 -27.80
C ASN A 401 4.98 32.98 -26.64
N ASP A 402 5.39 31.71 -26.70
CA ASP A 402 5.88 30.96 -25.54
C ASP A 402 6.45 29.63 -26.02
N THR A 403 7.69 29.68 -26.49
CA THR A 403 8.54 28.51 -26.74
C THR A 403 9.69 28.52 -25.75
N SER A 404 9.41 28.58 -24.45
CA SER A 404 10.42 28.39 -23.40
C SER A 404 9.85 28.49 -21.98
N THR A 405 9.03 27.53 -21.53
CA THR A 405 8.74 27.38 -20.08
C THR A 405 8.24 26.00 -19.63
N LEU A 406 8.26 24.96 -20.47
CA LEU A 406 8.00 23.58 -20.04
C LEU A 406 9.26 22.87 -19.57
N GLN A 407 9.98 23.46 -18.61
CA GLN A 407 11.04 22.72 -17.92
C GLN A 407 11.43 23.32 -16.57
N GLN A 408 10.46 23.54 -15.66
CA GLN A 408 10.69 23.62 -14.20
C GLN A 408 9.37 23.90 -13.44
N SER A 409 8.46 22.93 -13.42
CA SER A 409 7.31 23.00 -12.49
C SER A 409 6.77 21.64 -12.05
N GLY A 410 7.12 20.54 -12.74
CA GLY A 410 6.67 19.18 -12.38
C GLY A 410 7.31 18.55 -11.13
N LEU A 411 8.27 19.20 -10.46
CA LEU A 411 8.94 18.63 -9.28
C LEU A 411 8.42 19.19 -7.94
N SER A 412 7.73 20.33 -7.94
CA SER A 412 7.18 20.95 -6.73
C SER A 412 5.75 20.52 -6.41
N ASP A 413 4.95 20.19 -7.43
CA ASP A 413 3.55 19.79 -7.25
C ASP A 413 3.41 18.36 -6.70
N ASP A 414 4.30 17.45 -7.09
CA ASP A 414 4.34 16.09 -6.53
C ASP A 414 4.70 16.09 -5.04
N GLN A 415 5.62 16.96 -4.60
CA GLN A 415 5.94 17.10 -3.18
C GLN A 415 4.81 17.77 -2.41
N ALA A 416 4.11 18.74 -2.99
CA ALA A 416 2.93 19.37 -2.37
C ALA A 416 1.74 18.40 -2.28
N ALA A 417 1.53 17.56 -3.29
CA ALA A 417 0.51 16.53 -3.33
C ALA A 417 0.79 15.40 -2.33
N VAL A 418 2.04 14.92 -2.26
CA VAL A 418 2.50 13.94 -1.25
C VAL A 418 2.36 14.52 0.16
N GLN A 419 2.70 15.81 0.36
CA GLN A 419 2.55 16.49 1.65
C GLN A 419 1.08 16.69 2.07
N ALA A 420 0.18 16.95 1.13
CA ALA A 420 -1.24 17.03 1.40
C ALA A 420 -1.84 15.65 1.73
N LEU A 421 -1.35 14.59 1.08
CA LEU A 421 -1.85 13.23 1.24
C LEU A 421 -1.59 12.65 2.64
N TRP A 422 -0.35 12.71 3.16
CA TRP A 422 -0.08 12.14 4.49
C TRP A 422 -0.79 12.93 5.60
N LYS A 423 -0.91 14.26 5.47
CA LYS A 423 -1.66 15.08 6.44
C LYS A 423 -3.12 14.65 6.53
N ARG A 424 -3.73 14.31 5.39
CA ARG A 424 -5.11 13.79 5.34
C ARG A 424 -5.22 12.41 5.97
N ILE A 425 -4.29 11.49 5.68
CA ILE A 425 -4.25 10.15 6.29
C ILE A 425 -4.16 10.25 7.82
N TRP A 426 -3.35 11.17 8.34
CA TRP A 426 -3.23 11.41 9.78
C TRP A 426 -4.49 12.01 10.40
N GLN A 427 -5.24 12.84 9.66
CA GLN A 427 -6.54 13.36 10.11
C GLN A 427 -7.60 12.26 10.15
N ASP A 428 -7.65 11.41 9.12
CA ASP A 428 -8.64 10.34 9.02
C ASP A 428 -8.40 9.23 10.06
N ARG A 429 -7.14 8.97 10.45
CA ARG A 429 -6.76 7.95 11.45
C ARG A 429 -6.56 8.49 12.87
N GLN A 430 -7.11 9.66 13.21
CA GLN A 430 -6.92 10.27 14.54
C GLN A 430 -7.35 9.36 15.70
N ALA A 431 -8.47 8.64 15.56
CA ALA A 431 -8.95 7.74 16.61
C ALA A 431 -7.93 6.63 16.91
N ASP A 432 -7.38 6.01 15.86
CA ASP A 432 -6.41 4.91 16.01
C ASP A 432 -5.09 5.41 16.61
N ILE A 433 -4.64 6.61 16.20
CA ILE A 433 -3.46 7.25 16.77
C ILE A 433 -3.64 7.49 18.27
N ILE A 434 -4.80 8.00 18.70
CA ILE A 434 -5.09 8.23 20.12
C ILE A 434 -5.09 6.93 20.91
N VAL A 435 -5.72 5.87 20.39
CA VAL A 435 -5.76 4.55 21.03
C VAL A 435 -4.36 3.96 21.16
N LEU A 436 -3.54 4.01 20.11
CA LEU A 436 -2.16 3.52 20.14
C LEU A 436 -1.29 4.36 21.10
N ALA A 437 -1.41 5.68 21.07
CA ALA A 437 -0.68 6.57 21.97
C ALA A 437 -1.05 6.32 23.43
N ALA A 438 -2.33 6.08 23.72
CA ALA A 438 -2.79 5.70 25.05
C ALA A 438 -2.20 4.34 25.47
N ALA A 439 -2.17 3.34 24.60
CA ALA A 439 -1.58 2.04 24.89
C ALA A 439 -0.07 2.13 25.19
N ILE A 440 0.67 2.91 24.39
CA ILE A 440 2.10 3.19 24.62
C ILE A 440 2.30 3.95 25.93
N GLY A 441 1.45 4.93 26.23
CA GLY A 441 1.47 5.70 27.48
C GLY A 441 1.24 4.82 28.71
N ILE A 442 0.23 3.95 28.67
CA ILE A 442 -0.06 2.97 29.72
C ILE A 442 1.15 2.04 29.93
N LEU A 443 1.72 1.50 28.85
CA LEU A 443 2.87 0.63 28.95
C LEU A 443 4.09 1.36 29.55
N THR A 444 4.31 2.61 29.14
CA THR A 444 5.39 3.46 29.68
C THR A 444 5.20 3.69 31.18
N LEU A 445 3.99 4.00 31.63
CA LEU A 445 3.67 4.13 33.05
C LEU A 445 3.92 2.81 33.81
N VAL A 446 3.54 1.67 33.24
CA VAL A 446 3.82 0.36 33.86
C VAL A 446 5.32 0.13 34.03
N PHE A 447 6.14 0.53 33.08
CA PHE A 447 7.60 0.41 33.19
C PHE A 447 8.22 1.35 34.22
N PHE A 448 7.73 2.59 34.34
CA PHE A 448 8.15 3.52 35.40
C PHE A 448 7.71 3.04 36.79
N PHE A 449 6.47 2.56 36.91
CA PHE A 449 5.86 2.09 38.16
C PHE A 449 5.89 0.56 38.30
N GLN A 450 6.88 -0.10 37.70
CA GLN A 450 6.96 -1.57 37.64
C GLN A 450 6.95 -2.22 39.03
N MET A 451 7.53 -1.58 40.06
CA MET A 451 7.57 -2.12 41.41
C MET A 451 6.19 -2.14 42.07
N GLN A 452 5.37 -1.12 41.80
CA GLN A 452 4.01 -1.01 42.30
C GLN A 452 3.09 -2.01 41.57
N VAL A 453 3.22 -2.10 40.25
CA VAL A 453 2.41 -3.00 39.41
C VAL A 453 2.69 -4.47 39.74
N THR A 454 3.95 -4.85 39.97
CA THR A 454 4.36 -6.23 40.21
C THR A 454 4.15 -6.73 41.63
N ARG A 455 3.61 -5.88 42.52
CA ARG A 455 3.32 -6.24 43.92
C ARG A 455 2.20 -7.26 44.06
N HIS A 456 1.23 -7.24 43.14
CA HIS A 456 0.08 -8.14 43.15
C HIS A 456 0.12 -9.08 41.95
N GLU A 457 0.50 -10.34 42.17
CA GLU A 457 0.64 -11.35 41.10
C GLU A 457 -0.61 -11.47 40.21
N LYS A 458 -1.80 -11.58 40.82
CA LYS A 458 -3.06 -11.71 40.07
C LYS A 458 -3.34 -10.51 39.18
N PHE A 459 -3.08 -9.30 39.67
CA PHE A 459 -3.28 -8.08 38.90
C PHE A 459 -2.30 -8.02 37.73
N THR A 460 -1.00 -8.24 37.98
CA THR A 460 0.01 -8.24 36.91
C THR A 460 -0.29 -9.30 35.85
N PHE A 461 -0.75 -10.48 36.26
CA PHE A 461 -1.14 -11.55 35.37
C PHE A 461 -2.29 -11.13 34.45
N TRP A 462 -3.44 -10.71 35.00
CA TRP A 462 -4.60 -10.34 34.19
C TRP A 462 -4.34 -9.10 33.33
N PHE A 463 -3.59 -8.12 33.85
CA PHE A 463 -3.16 -6.96 33.08
C PHE A 463 -2.32 -7.38 31.87
N ARG A 464 -1.33 -8.26 32.06
CA ARG A 464 -0.48 -8.74 30.96
C ARG A 464 -1.31 -9.49 29.91
N ILE A 465 -2.22 -10.36 30.32
CA ILE A 465 -3.09 -11.08 29.39
C ILE A 465 -3.99 -10.12 28.62
N GLY A 466 -4.63 -9.17 29.32
CA GLY A 466 -5.46 -8.15 28.67
C GLY A 466 -4.69 -7.32 27.65
N PHE A 467 -3.49 -6.86 28.02
CA PHE A 467 -2.63 -6.07 27.14
C PHE A 467 -2.18 -6.87 25.91
N LEU A 468 -1.71 -8.12 26.09
CA LEU A 468 -1.29 -8.96 24.97
C LEU A 468 -2.45 -9.30 24.03
N THR A 469 -3.65 -9.54 24.57
CA THR A 469 -4.86 -9.77 23.76
C THR A 469 -5.23 -8.51 22.97
N PHE A 470 -5.15 -7.32 23.58
CA PHE A 470 -5.33 -6.06 22.88
C PHE A 470 -4.30 -5.87 21.76
N THR A 471 -3.02 -6.10 22.03
CA THR A 471 -1.96 -6.03 21.02
C THR A 471 -2.17 -7.04 19.89
N LEU A 472 -2.60 -8.26 20.17
CA LEU A 472 -2.85 -9.25 19.12
C LEU A 472 -4.06 -8.89 18.26
N VAL A 473 -5.20 -8.60 18.89
CA VAL A 473 -6.47 -8.43 18.20
C VAL A 473 -6.55 -7.07 17.52
N TRP A 474 -6.36 -5.99 18.28
CA TRP A 474 -6.52 -4.63 17.78
C TRP A 474 -5.30 -4.21 16.95
N LEU A 475 -4.11 -4.19 17.56
CA LEU A 475 -2.91 -3.73 16.85
C LEU A 475 -2.49 -4.68 15.71
N GLY A 476 -2.64 -5.99 15.93
CA GLY A 476 -2.29 -7.02 14.95
C GLY A 476 -3.35 -7.23 13.87
N TRP A 477 -4.51 -7.78 14.20
CA TRP A 477 -5.49 -8.21 13.19
C TRP A 477 -6.43 -7.11 12.69
N MET A 478 -6.69 -6.05 13.46
CA MET A 478 -7.52 -4.94 12.98
C MET A 478 -6.68 -3.92 12.21
N GLU A 479 -5.61 -3.42 12.84
CA GLU A 479 -4.79 -2.34 12.26
C GLU A 479 -3.60 -2.82 11.41
N ASN A 480 -3.20 -4.09 11.49
CA ASN A 480 -2.03 -4.64 10.79
C ASN A 480 -0.71 -3.92 11.10
N ALA A 481 -0.64 -3.24 12.25
CA ALA A 481 0.53 -2.47 12.68
C ALA A 481 1.58 -3.38 13.33
N GLN A 482 2.35 -4.07 12.50
CA GLN A 482 3.42 -5.00 12.91
C GLN A 482 4.76 -4.53 12.33
N LEU A 483 5.73 -4.24 13.20
CA LEU A 483 7.10 -3.99 12.75
C LEU A 483 7.72 -5.30 12.25
N SER A 484 8.59 -5.17 11.25
CA SER A 484 9.25 -6.26 10.53
C SER A 484 10.70 -5.90 10.26
N VAL A 485 11.53 -6.87 9.89
CA VAL A 485 12.92 -6.62 9.48
C VAL A 485 13.00 -5.72 8.24
N VAL A 486 12.01 -5.82 7.34
CA VAL A 486 11.91 -4.96 6.14
C VAL A 486 11.83 -3.49 6.53
N ASN A 487 11.09 -3.15 7.57
CA ASN A 487 11.03 -1.76 8.04
C ASN A 487 12.40 -1.25 8.50
N VAL A 488 13.20 -2.10 9.15
CA VAL A 488 14.56 -1.77 9.57
C VAL A 488 15.45 -1.57 8.35
N MET A 489 15.40 -2.51 7.39
CA MET A 489 16.19 -2.43 6.16
C MET A 489 15.81 -1.20 5.31
N ALA A 490 14.52 -0.89 5.19
CA ALA A 490 14.03 0.30 4.49
C ALA A 490 14.53 1.59 5.15
N PHE A 491 14.57 1.66 6.48
CA PHE A 491 15.15 2.81 7.20
C PHE A 491 16.65 2.96 6.94
N PHE A 492 17.42 1.87 7.04
CA PHE A 492 18.86 1.91 6.76
C PHE A 492 19.17 2.21 5.29
N SER A 493 18.38 1.66 4.36
CA SER A 493 18.50 1.96 2.94
C SER A 493 18.20 3.43 2.66
N SER A 494 17.14 3.97 3.26
CA SER A 494 16.78 5.41 3.15
C SER A 494 17.86 6.33 3.71
N LEU A 495 18.68 5.88 4.68
CA LEU A 495 19.85 6.62 5.13
C LEU A 495 21.03 6.59 4.13
N THR A 496 21.09 5.57 3.26
CA THR A 496 22.14 5.43 2.24
C THR A 496 21.73 5.99 0.88
N THR A 497 20.42 6.07 0.59
CA THR A 497 19.83 6.73 -0.59
C THR A 497 19.28 8.10 -0.19
N GLN A 498 18.69 8.88 -1.12
CA GLN A 498 18.07 10.17 -0.74
C GLN A 498 17.01 9.97 0.35
N PHE A 499 17.27 10.51 1.53
CA PHE A 499 16.44 10.30 2.71
C PHE A 499 15.12 11.08 2.59
N SER A 500 13.99 10.37 2.50
CA SER A 500 12.65 10.95 2.54
C SER A 500 11.81 10.33 3.67
N TRP A 501 11.15 11.19 4.45
CA TRP A 501 10.22 10.77 5.52
C TRP A 501 8.86 10.33 4.98
N ASP A 502 8.59 10.61 3.70
CA ASP A 502 7.26 10.48 3.11
C ASP A 502 6.75 9.04 3.18
N ALA A 503 7.60 8.05 2.89
CA ALA A 503 7.23 6.63 2.97
C ALA A 503 6.87 6.18 4.39
N PHE A 504 7.49 6.77 5.42
CA PHE A 504 7.20 6.47 6.82
C PHE A 504 5.96 7.19 7.34
N LEU A 505 5.65 8.38 6.81
CA LEU A 505 4.50 9.19 7.21
C LEU A 505 3.17 8.64 6.66
N MET A 506 3.19 7.79 5.63
CA MET A 506 1.99 7.17 5.07
C MET A 506 1.31 6.16 6.02
N ASP A 507 2.05 5.56 6.95
CA ASP A 507 1.49 4.70 7.99
C ASP A 507 1.72 5.33 9.39
N PRO A 508 0.73 6.09 9.90
CA PRO A 508 0.89 6.79 11.19
C PRO A 508 1.12 5.84 12.36
N LEU A 509 0.54 4.63 12.35
CA LEU A 509 0.65 3.70 13.47
C LEU A 509 2.06 3.08 13.51
N VAL A 510 2.58 2.64 12.37
CA VAL A 510 3.95 2.14 12.26
C VAL A 510 4.95 3.24 12.60
N PHE A 511 4.70 4.48 12.18
CA PHE A 511 5.51 5.64 12.55
C PHE A 511 5.56 5.84 14.08
N LEU A 512 4.40 5.90 14.76
CA LEU A 512 4.35 6.01 16.22
C LEU A 512 5.06 4.83 16.91
N LEU A 513 4.88 3.61 16.41
CA LEU A 513 5.56 2.43 16.95
C LEU A 513 7.07 2.57 16.83
N TRP A 514 7.61 3.04 15.70
CA TRP A 514 9.04 3.26 15.51
C TRP A 514 9.64 4.22 16.53
N PHE A 515 9.01 5.37 16.75
CA PHE A 515 9.46 6.32 17.78
C PHE A 515 9.34 5.72 19.19
N SER A 516 8.28 4.97 19.46
CA SER A 516 8.13 4.26 20.75
C SER A 516 9.22 3.22 20.96
N VAL A 517 9.61 2.48 19.91
CA VAL A 517 10.70 1.49 19.97
C VAL A 517 12.04 2.18 20.16
N ALA A 518 12.31 3.26 19.43
CA ALA A 518 13.54 4.04 19.60
C ALA A 518 13.69 4.58 21.03
N ALA A 519 12.62 5.17 21.59
CA ALA A 519 12.59 5.60 22.99
C ALA A 519 12.76 4.41 23.94
N ALA A 520 12.04 3.31 23.72
CA ALA A 520 12.13 2.13 24.56
C ALA A 520 13.52 1.49 24.56
N LEU A 521 14.20 1.45 23.42
CA LEU A 521 15.57 0.93 23.30
C LEU A 521 16.55 1.69 24.20
N LEU A 522 16.39 3.02 24.31
CA LEU A 522 17.24 3.86 25.15
C LEU A 522 17.04 3.59 26.65
N PHE A 523 15.79 3.46 27.10
CA PHE A 523 15.44 3.37 28.52
C PHE A 523 15.34 1.94 29.07
N TRP A 524 14.71 1.01 28.33
CA TRP A 524 14.42 -0.36 28.77
C TRP A 524 15.02 -1.45 27.86
N GLY A 525 15.54 -1.09 26.69
CA GLY A 525 15.98 -2.02 25.66
C GLY A 525 14.80 -2.60 24.84
N ARG A 526 15.07 -3.62 24.03
CA ARG A 526 14.09 -4.17 23.08
C ARG A 526 12.86 -4.84 23.70
N GLY A 527 12.93 -5.15 25.00
CA GLY A 527 11.91 -5.94 25.69
C GLY A 527 10.54 -5.25 25.76
N ALA A 528 10.49 -3.91 25.74
CA ALA A 528 9.21 -3.20 25.73
C ALA A 528 8.41 -3.51 24.45
N TYR A 529 9.07 -3.54 23.29
CA TYR A 529 8.39 -3.89 22.04
C TYR A 529 8.15 -5.40 21.93
N CYS A 530 9.22 -6.21 21.91
CA CYS A 530 9.12 -7.64 21.65
C CYS A 530 8.32 -8.43 22.71
N GLY A 531 8.25 -7.91 23.94
CA GLY A 531 7.55 -8.54 25.06
C GLY A 531 6.11 -8.09 25.29
N TRP A 532 5.72 -6.92 24.76
CA TRP A 532 4.41 -6.30 25.01
C TRP A 532 3.70 -5.80 23.74
N LEU A 533 4.38 -5.02 22.89
CA LEU A 533 3.77 -4.36 21.72
C LEU A 533 3.83 -5.17 20.42
N CYS A 534 4.53 -6.30 20.36
CA CYS A 534 4.63 -7.14 19.16
C CYS A 534 3.43 -8.13 19.07
N PRO A 535 2.52 -7.98 18.08
CA PRO A 535 1.38 -8.89 17.89
C PRO A 535 1.79 -10.36 17.75
N PHE A 536 2.80 -10.67 16.93
CA PHE A 536 3.24 -12.07 16.77
C PHE A 536 3.87 -12.65 18.05
N GLY A 537 4.51 -11.81 18.86
CA GLY A 537 5.00 -12.19 20.18
C GLY A 537 3.85 -12.49 21.15
N ALA A 538 2.81 -11.66 21.13
CA ALA A 538 1.58 -11.87 21.90
C ALA A 538 0.88 -13.17 21.50
N LEU A 539 0.77 -13.46 20.20
CA LEU A 539 0.23 -14.71 19.67
C LEU A 539 0.94 -15.94 20.23
N GLN A 540 2.27 -15.96 20.20
CA GLN A 540 3.06 -17.08 20.74
C GLN A 540 2.88 -17.27 22.24
N GLU A 541 2.82 -16.19 23.02
CA GLU A 541 2.63 -16.29 24.46
C GLU A 541 1.21 -16.75 24.83
N LEU A 542 0.18 -16.20 24.17
CA LEU A 542 -1.20 -16.57 24.42
C LEU A 542 -1.48 -18.03 24.01
N THR A 543 -0.97 -18.47 22.86
CA THR A 543 -1.09 -19.86 22.40
C THR A 543 -0.34 -20.85 23.29
N ASN A 544 0.87 -20.51 23.75
CA ASN A 544 1.60 -21.36 24.71
C ASN A 544 0.89 -21.44 26.08
N ARG A 545 0.27 -20.34 26.55
CA ARG A 545 -0.55 -20.39 27.77
C ARG A 545 -1.78 -21.28 27.61
N LEU A 546 -2.43 -21.23 26.46
CA LEU A 546 -3.51 -22.15 26.13
C LEU A 546 -3.00 -23.60 26.07
N ALA A 547 -1.80 -23.82 25.53
CA ALA A 547 -1.14 -25.13 25.53
C ALA A 547 -0.91 -25.67 26.95
N LYS A 548 -0.42 -24.84 27.87
CA LYS A 548 -0.25 -25.17 29.30
C LYS A 548 -1.58 -25.51 29.96
N LEU A 549 -2.66 -24.77 29.64
CA LEU A 549 -4.01 -25.07 30.12
C LEU A 549 -4.51 -26.43 29.60
N CYS A 550 -4.21 -26.75 28.34
CA CYS A 550 -4.48 -28.05 27.73
C CYS A 550 -3.50 -29.16 28.15
N ARG A 551 -2.59 -28.90 29.11
CA ARG A 551 -1.58 -29.83 29.62
C ARG A 551 -0.60 -30.37 28.56
N ILE A 552 -0.30 -29.58 27.53
CA ILE A 552 0.74 -29.90 26.54
C ILE A 552 2.12 -29.83 27.23
N PRO A 553 3.00 -30.84 27.06
CA PRO A 553 4.29 -30.88 27.72
C PRO A 553 5.17 -29.69 27.31
N GLN A 554 5.77 -29.02 28.30
CA GLN A 554 6.68 -27.90 28.08
C GLN A 554 8.12 -28.39 28.09
N ILE A 555 8.89 -28.05 27.06
CA ILE A 555 10.28 -28.48 26.89
C ILE A 555 11.20 -27.35 27.33
N GLU A 556 11.91 -27.55 28.45
CA GLU A 556 12.99 -26.65 28.88
C GLU A 556 14.27 -27.03 28.14
N VAL A 557 14.78 -26.13 27.30
CA VAL A 557 15.98 -26.39 26.49
C VAL A 557 17.22 -26.34 27.39
N PRO A 558 18.12 -27.35 27.33
CA PRO A 558 19.38 -27.32 28.07
C PRO A 558 20.20 -26.06 27.76
N TRP A 559 20.82 -25.46 28.78
CA TRP A 559 21.50 -24.18 28.65
C TRP A 559 22.55 -24.13 27.53
N GLY A 560 23.41 -25.14 27.44
CA GLY A 560 24.45 -25.18 26.41
C GLY A 560 23.90 -25.26 24.98
N LEU A 561 22.74 -25.90 24.78
CA LEU A 561 22.05 -25.90 23.49
C LEU A 561 21.40 -24.55 23.21
N HIS A 562 20.77 -23.95 24.23
CA HIS A 562 20.17 -22.62 24.11
C HIS A 562 21.18 -21.57 23.65
N GLU A 563 22.34 -21.51 24.31
CA GLU A 563 23.40 -20.56 24.03
C GLU A 563 23.98 -20.74 22.63
N ARG A 564 23.99 -21.98 22.11
CA ARG A 564 24.52 -22.26 20.77
C ARG A 564 23.52 -22.02 19.64
N ILE A 565 22.22 -22.08 19.89
CA ILE A 565 21.17 -21.84 18.88
C ILE A 565 20.76 -20.36 18.83
N TRP A 566 20.88 -19.59 19.92
CA TRP A 566 20.54 -18.16 19.88
C TRP A 566 21.27 -17.31 18.81
N PRO A 567 22.47 -17.67 18.26
CA PRO A 567 23.13 -16.80 17.29
C PRO A 567 22.43 -16.89 15.94
N LEU A 568 21.62 -17.93 15.73
CA LEU A 568 20.95 -18.20 14.46
C LEU A 568 20.12 -17.01 13.98
N LYS A 569 19.31 -16.39 14.86
CA LYS A 569 18.57 -15.17 14.49
C LYS A 569 19.46 -14.00 14.08
N TYR A 570 20.67 -13.89 14.66
CA TYR A 570 21.64 -12.86 14.28
C TYR A 570 22.28 -13.16 12.93
N MET A 571 22.55 -14.43 12.63
CA MET A 571 23.02 -14.87 11.32
C MET A 571 21.96 -14.64 10.24
N ILE A 572 20.69 -14.95 10.52
CA ILE A 572 19.57 -14.66 9.62
C ILE A 572 19.46 -13.16 9.37
N PHE A 573 19.49 -12.34 10.44
CA PHE A 573 19.46 -10.88 10.30
C PHE A 573 20.64 -10.35 9.48
N LEU A 574 21.87 -10.78 9.76
CA LEU A 574 23.07 -10.33 9.04
C LEU A 574 23.03 -10.75 7.57
N GLY A 575 22.51 -11.95 7.27
CA GLY A 575 22.30 -12.42 5.90
C GLY A 575 21.28 -11.58 5.14
N LEU A 576 20.11 -11.31 5.75
CA LEU A 576 19.08 -10.45 5.17
C LEU A 576 19.57 -9.01 5.00
N PHE A 577 20.29 -8.48 6.00
CA PHE A 577 20.88 -7.15 5.93
C PHE A 577 21.92 -7.07 4.81
N GLY A 578 22.83 -8.05 4.72
CA GLY A 578 23.80 -8.13 3.62
C GLY A 578 23.15 -8.21 2.25
N LEU A 579 22.05 -8.97 2.14
CA LEU A 579 21.27 -9.03 0.90
C LEU A 579 20.58 -7.70 0.58
N SER A 580 20.11 -6.96 1.60
CA SER A 580 19.48 -5.65 1.42
C SER A 580 20.42 -4.58 0.87
N LEU A 581 21.73 -4.72 1.15
CA LEU A 581 22.77 -3.86 0.58
C LEU A 581 23.03 -4.17 -0.90
N TYR A 582 22.72 -5.40 -1.34
CA TYR A 582 22.86 -5.82 -2.74
C TYR A 582 21.59 -5.53 -3.55
N SER A 583 20.42 -5.93 -3.02
CA SER A 583 19.11 -5.72 -3.64
C SER A 583 18.03 -5.70 -2.57
N LEU A 584 17.29 -4.59 -2.48
CA LEU A 584 16.12 -4.46 -1.59
C LEU A 584 15.02 -5.45 -1.93
N ASP A 585 14.78 -5.69 -3.23
CA ASP A 585 13.79 -6.62 -3.74
C ASP A 585 14.09 -8.05 -3.26
N ALA A 586 15.35 -8.48 -3.41
CA ALA A 586 15.81 -9.75 -2.88
C ALA A 586 15.62 -9.82 -1.36
N ALA A 587 16.04 -8.79 -0.61
CA ALA A 587 15.87 -8.77 0.84
C ALA A 587 14.41 -8.86 1.29
N GLU A 588 13.48 -8.24 0.57
CA GLU A 588 12.04 -8.36 0.82
C GLU A 588 11.52 -9.77 0.53
N HIS A 589 11.96 -10.38 -0.56
CA HIS A 589 11.58 -11.76 -0.91
C HIS A 589 12.07 -12.76 0.15
N TYR A 590 13.32 -12.64 0.61
CA TYR A 590 13.85 -13.54 1.64
C TYR A 590 13.40 -13.17 3.06
N ALA A 591 12.89 -11.95 3.29
CA ALA A 591 12.26 -11.56 4.56
C ALA A 591 10.94 -12.31 4.84
N GLU A 592 10.45 -13.12 3.90
CA GLU A 592 9.34 -14.06 4.12
C GLU A 592 9.60 -15.12 5.19
N ILE A 593 10.87 -15.27 5.63
CA ILE A 593 11.20 -16.01 6.84
C ILE A 593 10.49 -15.46 8.09
N GLU A 594 10.03 -14.21 8.06
CA GLU A 594 9.15 -13.64 9.07
C GLU A 594 7.68 -14.09 8.86
N PRO A 595 7.11 -14.88 9.77
CA PRO A 595 5.72 -15.33 9.66
C PRO A 595 4.71 -14.19 9.91
N PHE A 596 5.17 -12.95 10.09
CA PHE A 596 4.35 -11.78 10.39
C PHE A 596 3.33 -11.49 9.28
N LYS A 597 3.78 -11.53 8.02
CA LYS A 597 2.90 -11.32 6.86
C LYS A 597 1.80 -12.38 6.81
N THR A 598 2.15 -13.64 7.07
CA THR A 598 1.20 -14.75 7.02
C THR A 598 0.25 -14.79 8.22
N ALA A 599 0.77 -14.67 9.45
CA ALA A 599 0.01 -14.90 10.68
C ALA A 599 -0.74 -13.66 11.21
N ILE A 600 -0.21 -12.46 10.96
CA ILE A 600 -0.79 -11.20 11.44
C ILE A 600 -1.50 -10.49 10.30
N ILE A 601 -0.77 -10.08 9.25
CA ILE A 601 -1.30 -9.22 8.19
C ILE A 601 -2.36 -9.95 7.34
N LEU A 602 -2.03 -11.15 6.85
CA LEU A 602 -2.89 -11.94 5.97
C LEU A 602 -3.78 -12.95 6.71
N LYS A 603 -3.72 -13.03 8.05
CA LYS A 603 -4.62 -13.85 8.88
C LYS A 603 -4.73 -15.31 8.38
N PHE A 604 -3.60 -15.90 7.98
CA PHE A 604 -3.46 -17.24 7.40
C PHE A 604 -4.14 -17.46 6.03
N GLN A 605 -4.61 -16.39 5.37
CA GLN A 605 -5.10 -16.41 4.00
C GLN A 605 -3.93 -16.21 3.01
N ARG A 606 -3.06 -17.22 2.89
CA ARG A 606 -1.91 -17.21 1.98
C ARG A 606 -1.72 -18.60 1.35
N ALA A 607 -0.92 -18.68 0.29
CA ALA A 607 -0.53 -19.96 -0.31
C ALA A 607 -0.01 -20.96 0.75
N TRP A 608 -0.38 -22.22 0.56
CA TRP A 608 -0.24 -23.27 1.57
C TRP A 608 1.18 -23.45 2.15
N PRO A 609 2.31 -23.28 1.41
CA PRO A 609 3.64 -23.47 2.00
C PRO A 609 3.94 -22.45 3.10
N PHE A 610 3.51 -21.21 2.92
CA PHE A 610 3.72 -20.14 3.90
C PHE A 610 2.85 -20.32 5.13
N VAL A 611 1.61 -20.76 4.95
CA VAL A 611 0.71 -21.10 6.05
C VAL A 611 1.27 -22.26 6.85
N LEU A 612 1.72 -23.33 6.17
CA LEU A 612 2.35 -24.48 6.81
C LEU A 612 3.58 -24.07 7.62
N PHE A 613 4.45 -23.23 7.06
CA PHE A 613 5.63 -22.71 7.76
C PHE A 613 5.25 -21.92 9.03
N ALA A 614 4.30 -20.98 8.92
CA ALA A 614 3.86 -20.18 10.07
C ALA A 614 3.20 -21.06 11.15
N VAL A 615 2.35 -22.02 10.76
CA VAL A 615 1.73 -22.97 11.68
C VAL A 615 2.77 -23.87 12.33
N ALA A 616 3.76 -24.37 11.59
CA ALA A 616 4.84 -25.19 12.14
C ALA A 616 5.62 -24.43 13.24
N LEU A 617 5.91 -23.14 13.02
CA LEU A 617 6.55 -22.29 14.03
C LEU A 617 5.68 -22.08 15.27
N LEU A 618 4.36 -21.90 15.09
CA LEU A 618 3.42 -21.78 16.21
C LEU A 618 3.29 -23.09 16.99
N VAL A 619 3.24 -24.23 16.28
CA VAL A 619 3.22 -25.56 16.89
C VAL A 619 4.49 -25.80 17.71
N ALA A 620 5.67 -25.47 17.18
CA ALA A 620 6.91 -25.49 17.95
C ALA A 620 6.83 -24.58 19.19
N GLY A 621 6.17 -23.43 19.06
CA GLY A 621 5.85 -22.50 20.14
C GLY A 621 4.95 -23.05 21.26
N LEU A 622 4.14 -24.09 20.99
CA LEU A 622 3.30 -24.76 22.00
C LEU A 622 4.14 -25.58 22.99
N PHE A 623 5.25 -26.16 22.53
CA PHE A 623 6.17 -26.96 23.35
C PHE A 623 7.30 -26.13 23.95
N ILE A 624 7.85 -25.18 23.17
CA ILE A 624 8.93 -24.28 23.57
C ILE A 624 8.38 -22.86 23.54
N GLU A 625 8.16 -22.28 24.71
CA GLU A 625 7.58 -20.94 24.84
C GLU A 625 8.37 -19.90 24.01
N ARG A 626 7.64 -19.17 23.14
CA ARG A 626 8.19 -18.14 22.24
C ARG A 626 9.36 -18.62 21.35
N PHE A 627 9.29 -19.86 20.84
CA PHE A 627 10.30 -20.49 19.98
C PHE A 627 10.85 -19.57 18.86
N TYR A 628 9.97 -18.97 18.05
CA TYR A 628 10.39 -18.13 16.93
C TYR A 628 11.11 -16.86 17.40
N CYS A 629 10.57 -16.17 18.41
CA CYS A 629 11.19 -14.96 18.97
C CYS A 629 12.56 -15.23 19.61
N ARG A 630 12.78 -16.47 20.05
CA ARG A 630 14.01 -16.91 20.72
C ARG A 630 15.12 -17.25 19.73
N TYR A 631 14.81 -17.91 18.62
CA TYR A 631 15.82 -18.52 17.75
C TYR A 631 15.84 -18.04 16.29
N LEU A 632 14.74 -17.55 15.74
CA LEU A 632 14.64 -17.23 14.31
C LEU A 632 14.36 -15.77 13.99
N CYS A 633 13.75 -15.01 14.90
CA CYS A 633 13.25 -13.66 14.63
C CYS A 633 14.36 -12.64 14.28
N PRO A 634 14.49 -12.21 13.01
CA PRO A 634 15.55 -11.28 12.59
C PRO A 634 15.28 -9.85 13.08
N LEU A 635 14.02 -9.40 13.13
CA LEU A 635 13.66 -8.14 13.79
C LEU A 635 14.12 -8.12 15.26
N GLY A 636 13.93 -9.22 15.98
CA GLY A 636 14.38 -9.35 17.37
C GLY A 636 15.89 -9.27 17.53
N ALA A 637 16.65 -9.76 16.55
CA ALA A 637 18.10 -9.64 16.49
C ALA A 637 18.54 -8.19 16.19
N ALA A 638 17.91 -7.54 15.22
CA ALA A 638 18.16 -6.14 14.87
C ALA A 638 17.99 -5.21 16.08
N LEU A 639 16.87 -5.35 16.80
CA LEU A 639 16.59 -4.55 18.00
C LEU A 639 17.49 -4.91 19.20
N ALA A 640 18.14 -6.07 19.19
CA ALA A 640 19.04 -6.48 20.28
C ALA A 640 20.41 -5.79 20.22
N ILE A 641 20.87 -5.34 19.05
CA ILE A 641 22.18 -4.70 18.89
C ILE A 641 22.23 -3.36 19.67
N PRO A 642 21.27 -2.42 19.49
CA PRO A 642 21.27 -1.17 20.25
C PRO A 642 20.85 -1.36 21.72
N ALA A 643 20.13 -2.44 22.05
CA ALA A 643 19.63 -2.69 23.41
C ALA A 643 20.75 -2.85 24.46
N ARG A 644 21.99 -3.13 24.05
CA ARG A 644 23.16 -3.16 24.93
C ARG A 644 23.58 -1.76 25.42
N LEU A 645 23.21 -0.71 24.69
CA LEU A 645 23.50 0.69 25.00
C LEU A 645 22.47 1.30 25.97
N ARG A 646 21.57 0.50 26.56
CA ARG A 646 20.54 1.01 27.48
C ARG A 646 21.19 1.75 28.65
N MET A 647 20.61 2.89 29.01
CA MET A 647 21.16 3.76 30.05
C MET A 647 20.91 3.22 31.48
N PHE A 648 19.90 2.36 31.68
CA PHE A 648 19.45 1.98 33.02
C PHE A 648 19.06 0.50 33.14
N ASP A 649 19.54 -0.16 34.20
CA ASP A 649 19.14 -1.52 34.60
C ASP A 649 17.99 -1.46 35.62
N TRP A 650 16.75 -1.45 35.12
CA TRP A 650 15.56 -1.28 35.94
C TRP A 650 15.15 -2.54 36.73
N LEU A 651 15.59 -3.74 36.32
CA LEU A 651 15.17 -5.01 36.93
C LEU A 651 15.97 -5.30 38.21
N LYS A 652 15.31 -5.25 39.37
CA LYS A 652 15.95 -5.50 40.68
C LYS A 652 16.12 -6.99 40.94
N ARG A 653 17.24 -7.35 41.58
CA ARG A 653 17.54 -8.72 42.04
C ARG A 653 18.22 -8.70 43.39
N TYR A 654 18.04 -9.77 44.16
CA TYR A 654 18.80 -10.01 45.38
C TYR A 654 20.14 -10.69 45.06
N ARG A 655 21.09 -10.63 46.01
CA ARG A 655 22.41 -11.26 45.85
C ARG A 655 22.30 -12.79 45.79
N GLU A 656 21.30 -13.36 46.43
CA GLU A 656 21.02 -14.79 46.49
C GLU A 656 20.37 -15.33 45.20
N CYS A 657 20.00 -14.45 44.25
CA CYS A 657 19.39 -14.81 42.98
C CYS A 657 20.46 -15.28 41.98
N GLY A 658 20.57 -16.59 41.77
CA GLY A 658 21.60 -17.23 40.94
C GLY A 658 22.51 -18.15 41.75
N ASN A 659 22.62 -17.91 43.07
CA ASN A 659 23.27 -18.81 44.01
C ASN A 659 22.74 -18.51 45.43
N PRO A 660 21.98 -19.42 46.09
CA PRO A 660 21.54 -20.74 45.64
C PRO A 660 20.17 -20.74 44.92
N CYS A 661 19.51 -19.58 44.75
CA CYS A 661 18.15 -19.53 44.20
C CYS A 661 18.14 -19.45 42.67
N HIS A 662 17.58 -20.45 41.98
CA HIS A 662 17.46 -20.46 40.51
C HIS A 662 16.02 -20.28 40.00
N ARG A 663 15.07 -19.88 40.86
CA ARG A 663 13.64 -19.85 40.52
C ARG A 663 13.31 -18.94 39.34
N CYS A 664 13.80 -17.70 39.35
CA CYS A 664 13.59 -16.77 38.23
C CYS A 664 14.19 -17.27 36.92
N ALA A 665 15.27 -18.05 36.96
CA ALA A 665 15.90 -18.60 35.75
C ALA A 665 15.02 -19.70 35.13
N LYS A 666 14.49 -20.61 35.95
CA LYS A 666 13.58 -21.69 35.51
C LYS A 666 12.25 -21.16 34.99
N GLU A 667 11.70 -20.12 35.62
CA GLU A 667 10.42 -19.53 35.21
C GLU A 667 10.57 -18.45 34.12
N CYS A 668 11.77 -18.26 33.54
CA CYS A 668 11.99 -17.28 32.47
C CYS A 668 11.51 -17.83 31.13
N MET A 669 10.42 -17.25 30.58
CA MET A 669 9.80 -17.67 29.32
C MET A 669 10.73 -17.75 28.09
N VAL A 670 11.88 -17.06 28.11
CA VAL A 670 12.88 -17.09 27.02
C VAL A 670 14.25 -17.59 27.49
N GLN A 671 14.38 -18.02 28.74
CA GLN A 671 15.64 -18.41 29.38
C GLN A 671 16.75 -17.34 29.24
N ALA A 672 16.40 -16.05 29.36
CA ALA A 672 17.35 -14.94 29.28
C ALA A 672 18.22 -14.77 30.55
N ILE A 673 18.01 -15.59 31.58
CA ILE A 673 18.73 -15.52 32.86
C ILE A 673 19.75 -16.64 32.89
N HIS A 674 21.03 -16.27 32.97
CA HIS A 674 22.13 -17.21 33.10
C HIS A 674 22.00 -18.03 34.41
N PRO A 675 22.43 -19.30 34.44
CA PRO A 675 22.49 -20.10 35.66
C PRO A 675 23.11 -19.41 36.89
N GLU A 676 24.19 -18.64 36.75
CA GLU A 676 24.76 -17.86 37.87
C GLU A 676 23.94 -16.63 38.27
N GLY A 677 22.86 -16.32 37.55
CA GLY A 677 21.90 -15.28 37.92
C GLY A 677 22.08 -13.93 37.22
N ASN A 678 22.85 -13.83 36.15
CA ASN A 678 22.91 -12.59 35.37
C ASN A 678 21.79 -12.55 34.32
N ILE A 679 21.17 -11.40 34.10
CA ILE A 679 20.17 -11.22 33.03
C ILE A 679 20.91 -10.81 31.76
N ASN A 680 20.74 -11.54 30.65
CA ASN A 680 21.23 -11.10 29.37
C ASN A 680 20.28 -10.04 28.77
N PRO A 681 20.70 -8.77 28.61
CA PRO A 681 19.85 -7.72 28.06
C PRO A 681 19.46 -7.97 26.60
N ASN A 682 20.30 -8.67 25.84
CA ASN A 682 20.04 -8.97 24.43
C ASN A 682 18.94 -10.01 24.26
N GLU A 683 18.65 -10.82 25.29
CA GLU A 683 17.61 -11.85 25.25
C GLU A 683 16.36 -11.48 26.05
N CYS A 684 16.49 -10.63 27.06
CA CYS A 684 15.40 -10.29 27.95
C CYS A 684 14.25 -9.56 27.22
N LEU A 685 13.04 -10.11 27.35
CA LEU A 685 11.81 -9.51 26.82
C LEU A 685 11.08 -8.60 27.82
N ASN A 686 11.69 -8.28 28.97
CA ASN A 686 11.12 -7.42 30.01
C ASN A 686 9.65 -7.75 30.36
N CYS A 687 9.31 -9.02 30.53
CA CYS A 687 7.95 -9.45 30.89
C CYS A 687 7.55 -9.14 32.34
N LEU A 688 8.49 -8.65 33.15
CA LEU A 688 8.34 -8.33 34.57
C LEU A 688 8.00 -9.52 35.50
N HIS A 689 7.94 -10.76 35.00
CA HIS A 689 7.68 -11.95 35.82
C HIS A 689 8.71 -12.12 36.95
N CYS A 690 9.99 -11.86 36.66
CA CYS A 690 11.04 -11.91 37.68
C CYS A 690 10.89 -10.84 38.77
N GLN A 691 10.25 -9.70 38.47
CA GLN A 691 9.95 -8.65 39.46
C GLN A 691 8.74 -9.02 40.33
N VAL A 692 7.75 -9.71 39.76
CA VAL A 692 6.64 -10.32 40.53
C VAL A 692 7.21 -11.32 41.53
N LEU A 693 8.06 -12.25 41.06
CA LEU A 693 8.72 -13.23 41.93
C LEU A 693 9.61 -12.54 42.97
N TYR A 694 10.36 -11.49 42.61
CA TYR A 694 11.23 -10.75 43.52
C TYR A 694 10.49 -10.23 44.76
N GLN A 695 9.21 -9.83 44.62
CA GLN A 695 8.38 -9.31 45.71
C GLN A 695 7.44 -10.34 46.33
N HIS A 696 7.46 -11.60 45.88
CA HIS A 696 6.45 -12.57 46.26
C HIS A 696 6.73 -13.21 47.64
N ASP A 697 5.81 -12.98 48.58
CA ASP A 697 5.94 -13.38 49.99
C ASP A 697 6.01 -14.88 50.25
N GLN A 698 5.48 -15.71 49.35
CA GLN A 698 5.50 -17.18 49.46
C GLN A 698 6.42 -17.90 48.46
N LYS A 699 6.96 -17.21 47.45
CA LYS A 699 7.75 -17.83 46.37
C LYS A 699 9.22 -17.43 46.42
N CYS A 700 9.52 -16.22 46.89
CA CYS A 700 10.87 -15.71 47.04
C CYS A 700 11.49 -16.12 48.38
N PRO A 701 12.58 -16.92 48.40
CA PRO A 701 13.22 -17.35 49.65
C PRO A 701 13.68 -16.18 50.53
N VAL A 702 14.11 -15.06 49.92
CA VAL A 702 14.56 -13.87 50.66
C VAL A 702 13.39 -13.18 51.37
N CYS A 703 12.25 -13.01 50.68
CA CYS A 703 11.05 -12.41 51.27
C CYS A 703 10.46 -13.30 52.37
N ILE A 704 10.39 -14.62 52.14
CA ILE A 704 9.95 -15.60 53.14
C ILE A 704 10.82 -15.49 54.41
N LYS A 705 12.16 -15.45 54.27
CA LYS A 705 13.09 -15.30 55.40
C LYS A 705 12.90 -13.96 56.13
N LYS A 706 12.73 -12.85 55.40
CA LYS A 706 12.49 -11.51 55.98
C LYS A 706 11.17 -11.48 56.77
N LEU A 707 10.10 -12.02 56.20
CA LEU A 707 8.79 -12.11 56.86
C LEU A 707 8.84 -13.03 58.08
N ALA A 708 9.50 -14.18 57.98
CA ALA A 708 9.68 -15.09 59.11
C ALA A 708 10.46 -14.41 60.26
N LYS A 709 11.53 -13.66 59.94
CA LYS A 709 12.29 -12.89 60.93
C LYS A 709 11.44 -11.79 61.58
N ARG A 710 10.67 -11.06 60.78
CA ARG A 710 9.73 -10.03 61.26
C ARG A 710 8.66 -10.62 62.18
N ARG A 711 8.04 -11.74 61.80
CA ARG A 711 7.05 -12.45 62.64
C ARG A 711 7.66 -12.89 63.97
N ARG A 712 8.88 -13.45 63.96
CA ARG A 712 9.60 -13.83 65.19
C ARG A 712 9.83 -12.60 66.10
N PHE A 713 10.23 -11.47 65.52
CA PHE A 713 10.43 -10.22 66.26
C PHE A 713 9.13 -9.65 66.84
N GLU A 714 8.03 -9.68 66.08
CA GLU A 714 6.70 -9.24 66.54
C GLU A 714 6.17 -10.08 67.71
N VAL A 715 6.43 -11.41 67.68
CA VAL A 715 6.10 -12.31 68.79
C VAL A 715 6.97 -12.01 70.02
N GLN A 716 8.26 -11.74 69.84
CA GLN A 716 9.18 -11.41 70.94
C GLN A 716 8.87 -10.05 71.60
N THR A 717 8.39 -9.07 70.83
CA THR A 717 8.06 -7.73 71.33
C THR A 717 6.61 -7.60 71.82
N GLY A 718 5.84 -8.68 71.81
CA GLY A 718 4.44 -8.70 72.28
C GLY A 718 3.44 -8.03 71.34
N LEU A 719 3.88 -7.56 70.16
CA LEU A 719 3.02 -6.96 69.13
C LEU A 719 2.09 -7.98 68.46
N ARG A 720 2.40 -9.29 68.57
CA ARG A 720 1.60 -10.38 68.02
C ARG A 720 1.59 -11.58 68.98
N LYS A 721 0.42 -12.17 69.24
CA LYS A 721 0.32 -13.42 70.02
C LYS A 721 1.02 -14.57 69.27
N PRO A 722 1.75 -15.47 69.95
CA PRO A 722 2.29 -16.66 69.32
C PRO A 722 1.15 -17.51 68.75
N GLU A 723 1.25 -17.89 67.48
CA GLU A 723 0.30 -18.81 66.85
C GLU A 723 0.44 -20.19 67.53
N GLU A 724 -0.65 -20.70 68.13
CA GLU A 724 -0.73 -22.09 68.55
C GLU A 724 -0.45 -22.98 67.35
N SER A 725 0.51 -23.89 67.49
CA SER A 725 1.02 -24.70 66.39
C SER A 725 -0.12 -25.42 65.67
N ALA A 726 -0.37 -25.05 64.41
CA ALA A 726 -1.18 -25.86 63.50
C ALA A 726 -0.41 -27.16 63.15
N LYS A 727 -0.40 -28.11 64.08
CA LYS A 727 -0.15 -29.52 63.79
C LYS A 727 -1.30 -30.01 62.90
N GLY A 728 -1.17 -29.91 61.58
CA GLY A 728 -2.17 -30.53 60.69
C GLY A 728 -2.28 -30.01 59.26
N ALA A 729 -1.64 -28.91 58.89
CA ALA A 729 -1.68 -28.46 57.49
C ALA A 729 -0.76 -29.33 56.63
N LYS A 730 -1.33 -30.29 55.90
CA LYS A 730 -0.65 -31.00 54.80
C LYS A 730 0.02 -29.95 53.89
N PRO A 731 1.28 -30.16 53.46
CA PRO A 731 1.87 -29.30 52.45
C PRO A 731 0.98 -29.34 51.20
N LEU A 732 0.54 -28.17 50.75
CA LEU A 732 -0.09 -28.02 49.45
C LEU A 732 0.87 -28.60 48.40
N PRO A 733 0.40 -29.46 47.47
CA PRO A 733 1.25 -30.02 46.45
C PRO A 733 1.88 -28.89 45.64
N ALA A 734 3.17 -29.04 45.36
CA ALA A 734 3.89 -28.18 44.44
C ALA A 734 3.35 -28.46 43.03
N GLU A 735 2.48 -27.58 42.54
CA GLU A 735 2.24 -27.40 41.10
C GLU A 735 3.21 -26.37 40.52
#